data_AF-A0A1V1V118-F1
#
_entry.id   AF-A0A1V1V118-F1
#
_cell.length_a   1.000
_cell.length_b   1.000
_cell.length_c   1.000
_cell.angle_alpha   90.00
_cell.angle_beta   90.00
_cell.angle_gamma   90.00
#
_symmetry.space_group_name_H-M   'P 1'
#
loop_
_entity.id
_entity.type
_entity.pdbx_description
1 polymer ?
#
loop_
_entity_poly.entity_id
_entity_poly.type
_entity_poly.pdbx_seq_one_letter_code
_entity_poly.pdbx_strand_id
1 'polypeptide(L)'
;MARPSRAPGAGFGRPVGRDDDRDKRFSDAGKAVSRTRGEPKRREGRMTIQSVVGDGDAAERMRSLASVRRAREREKEKRKGGSTDAPNRPREVVIPDVITVQELSNRMAVRGVDIIKFLMRQGMMMKINDVIDSDTAELVAEEFGMAVKRVSESDVETGFLAEADDEGATETRAPVVAIMGHVDHGKTSLLDALRTTDVAGGEAGGITQHIGAYQVRLEDGQKVTFLDTPGHAAFSAMRARGATVTDIVVLVVAADDGVMPQTIEAIQHAKAAEAPLIVAVNKMDKPGATSQKVVNELLQYEVIAESLGGDTQIIEVSAKERMNLDGLLEAILVQAEVMDLRANADRSAEGVVIEAKLDKGRGPVGTVLVKRGTLKRGDIVVAGGSWGKVRALLNERNEQLTEAGPSVPVEILGLDEAPSPGDVFAVVETEARARELTEYRQRVKREKAQVSGGSVSLVDMMAKLGSKKISELPVVIKSDVQGSGEAIAASLEKMGNDEVRARIVYSGAGGITESDVNLAKSAGAPILGFNVRASKQARDLAEREGVEIRYYSIIYDLLDDMKGVLSGMLAPLQRETFLGNAAVLQVFDISKIGKIAGCRVTEGVVRKGARVRIIREDVVVLELGVLNTLKRFKDEVNEVPSGQECGMQFQGFQDIKEGDYIECFTVEEIKRTLD
;
A
#
# COMPACT_ATOMS: atom_id res chain seq x y z
N MET A 1 -29.34 11.29 47.10
CA MET A 1 -29.04 10.52 48.34
C MET A 1 -29.72 9.16 48.26
N ALA A 2 -29.26 8.19 49.08
CA ALA A 2 -29.92 6.90 49.41
C ALA A 2 -30.19 5.84 48.29
N ARG A 3 -29.59 4.66 48.46
CA ARG A 3 -30.09 3.33 48.00
C ARG A 3 -30.97 2.71 49.12
N PRO A 4 -31.85 1.72 48.86
CA PRO A 4 -31.52 0.26 48.75
C PRO A 4 -32.14 -0.37 47.46
N SER A 5 -31.83 -1.57 46.91
CA SER A 5 -31.42 -2.92 47.38
C SER A 5 -32.57 -3.76 48.01
N ARG A 6 -32.74 -5.09 47.84
CA ARG A 6 -31.86 -6.18 47.35
C ARG A 6 -32.65 -7.52 47.19
N ALA A 7 -32.48 -8.27 46.08
CA ALA A 7 -32.45 -9.77 45.89
C ALA A 7 -33.39 -10.73 46.73
N PRO A 8 -33.26 -12.10 46.74
CA PRO A 8 -32.55 -13.08 45.87
C PRO A 8 -33.39 -14.35 45.45
N GLY A 9 -32.76 -15.32 44.76
CA GLY A 9 -33.22 -16.74 44.62
C GLY A 9 -33.74 -17.11 43.21
N ALA A 10 -33.27 -18.10 42.43
CA ALA A 10 -32.47 -19.34 42.58
C ALA A 10 -33.25 -20.64 42.89
N GLY A 11 -33.20 -21.62 41.99
CA GLY A 11 -33.75 -22.99 42.16
C GLY A 11 -33.85 -23.80 40.85
N PHE A 12 -33.49 -25.09 40.87
CA PHE A 12 -33.59 -26.04 39.73
C PHE A 12 -34.88 -26.87 39.78
N GLY A 13 -35.40 -27.34 38.63
CA GLY A 13 -36.56 -28.24 38.57
C GLY A 13 -36.74 -29.04 37.27
N ARG A 14 -36.61 -30.36 37.37
CA ARG A 14 -37.09 -31.44 36.48
C ARG A 14 -37.90 -32.42 37.39
N PRO A 15 -38.66 -33.44 36.95
CA PRO A 15 -38.82 -34.00 35.58
C PRO A 15 -40.26 -34.44 35.14
N VAL A 16 -40.38 -34.85 33.87
CA VAL A 16 -41.17 -35.98 33.28
C VAL A 16 -42.61 -36.31 33.74
N GLY A 17 -43.50 -36.38 32.73
CA GLY A 17 -44.78 -37.12 32.69
C GLY A 17 -45.68 -36.65 31.52
N ARG A 18 -46.61 -37.41 30.94
CA ARG A 18 -46.98 -38.84 31.09
C ARG A 18 -48.05 -39.24 30.03
N ASP A 19 -47.92 -40.42 29.39
CA ASP A 19 -48.94 -41.25 28.66
C ASP A 19 -49.80 -40.56 27.53
N ASP A 20 -50.56 -41.22 26.62
CA ASP A 20 -50.78 -42.65 26.38
C ASP A 20 -51.08 -43.07 24.90
N ASP A 21 -50.89 -44.37 24.67
CA ASP A 21 -51.30 -45.38 23.65
C ASP A 21 -52.34 -45.16 22.51
N ARG A 22 -52.00 -45.75 21.32
CA ARG A 22 -52.80 -46.67 20.44
C ARG A 22 -54.03 -46.10 19.65
N ASP A 23 -54.58 -46.70 18.58
CA ASP A 23 -54.37 -47.94 17.79
C ASP A 23 -55.09 -47.80 16.39
N LYS A 24 -54.95 -48.59 15.30
CA LYS A 24 -54.07 -49.71 14.85
C LYS A 24 -54.25 -49.94 13.31
N ARG A 25 -53.47 -50.90 12.75
CA ARG A 25 -53.61 -51.66 11.47
C ARG A 25 -52.99 -51.06 10.19
N PHE A 26 -52.37 -51.84 9.29
CA PHE A 26 -52.29 -53.32 9.16
C PHE A 26 -50.89 -53.82 8.67
N SER A 27 -50.38 -54.91 9.26
CA SER A 27 -49.50 -56.01 8.72
C SER A 27 -48.33 -55.78 7.74
N ASP A 28 -47.22 -56.55 7.76
CA ASP A 28 -46.58 -57.42 8.78
C ASP A 28 -45.17 -57.91 8.28
N ALA A 29 -44.32 -58.42 9.20
CA ALA A 29 -43.18 -59.37 9.07
C ALA A 29 -42.20 -59.41 7.85
N GLY A 30 -40.93 -59.83 7.98
CA GLY A 30 -40.14 -60.16 9.18
C GLY A 30 -39.01 -61.20 8.97
N LYS A 31 -37.78 -60.81 9.35
CA LYS A 31 -36.61 -61.65 9.76
C LYS A 31 -36.00 -62.76 8.85
N ALA A 32 -34.65 -62.78 8.90
CA ALA A 32 -33.75 -63.94 9.03
C ALA A 32 -33.03 -64.59 7.80
N VAL A 33 -31.73 -64.79 8.06
CA VAL A 33 -30.62 -65.44 7.34
C VAL A 33 -30.89 -66.91 6.92
N SER A 34 -30.54 -67.33 5.69
CA SER A 34 -29.44 -68.30 5.42
C SER A 34 -29.29 -68.87 3.99
N ARG A 35 -28.03 -69.18 3.63
CA ARG A 35 -27.51 -70.30 2.80
C ARG A 35 -28.12 -70.68 1.42
N THR A 36 -27.47 -70.14 0.38
CA THR A 36 -26.84 -70.88 -0.76
C THR A 36 -27.61 -71.91 -1.62
N ARG A 37 -27.77 -71.60 -2.92
CA ARG A 37 -27.14 -72.35 -4.04
C ARG A 37 -27.24 -71.59 -5.38
N GLY A 38 -26.22 -71.72 -6.23
CA GLY A 38 -26.07 -71.02 -7.52
C GLY A 38 -24.60 -70.68 -7.77
N GLU A 39 -24.06 -70.91 -8.97
CA GLU A 39 -22.60 -71.00 -9.18
C GLU A 39 -21.87 -69.66 -9.40
N PRO A 40 -20.60 -69.54 -8.97
CA PRO A 40 -19.83 -68.29 -9.01
C PRO A 40 -18.82 -68.21 -10.16
N LYS A 41 -18.44 -66.99 -10.55
CA LYS A 41 -17.15 -66.75 -11.22
C LYS A 41 -16.34 -65.62 -10.57
N ARG A 42 -15.38 -66.05 -9.74
CA ARG A 42 -14.20 -65.30 -9.27
C ARG A 42 -13.29 -64.93 -10.49
N ARG A 43 -12.30 -64.02 -10.38
CA ARG A 43 -11.66 -63.48 -9.17
C ARG A 43 -11.05 -62.08 -9.34
N GLU A 44 -10.86 -61.43 -8.18
CA GLU A 44 -9.92 -60.36 -7.83
C GLU A 44 -8.72 -60.14 -8.79
N GLY A 45 -8.59 -58.90 -9.29
CA GLY A 45 -7.54 -57.92 -8.92
C GLY A 45 -6.05 -58.30 -8.91
N ARG A 46 -5.19 -57.28 -9.07
CA ARG A 46 -3.77 -57.38 -8.69
C ARG A 46 -3.17 -56.04 -8.26
N MET A 47 -2.50 -56.07 -7.12
CA MET A 47 -1.61 -55.00 -6.65
C MET A 47 -0.22 -55.15 -7.32
N THR A 48 0.68 -54.22 -7.02
CA THR A 48 2.11 -54.22 -7.36
C THR A 48 2.83 -55.56 -7.13
N ILE A 49 3.84 -55.83 -7.95
CA ILE A 49 5.12 -56.47 -7.58
C ILE A 49 6.16 -56.00 -8.62
N GLN A 50 7.25 -55.41 -8.15
CA GLN A 50 8.44 -55.06 -8.94
C GLN A 50 9.68 -55.32 -8.06
N SER A 51 10.09 -56.58 -7.96
CA SER A 51 11.32 -57.02 -7.27
C SER A 51 11.58 -58.50 -7.54
N VAL A 52 12.82 -58.97 -7.27
CA VAL A 52 13.30 -60.37 -7.37
C VAL A 52 13.32 -60.90 -8.83
N VAL A 53 14.38 -60.70 -9.63
CA VAL A 53 15.76 -61.25 -9.53
C VAL A 53 15.80 -62.78 -9.51
N GLY A 54 16.43 -63.40 -10.50
CA GLY A 54 16.72 -64.84 -10.54
C GLY A 54 16.85 -65.41 -11.95
N ASP A 55 17.92 -66.17 -12.18
CA ASP A 55 18.34 -66.76 -13.46
C ASP A 55 17.31 -67.70 -14.12
N GLY A 56 17.49 -67.98 -15.42
CA GLY A 56 16.78 -69.07 -16.10
C GLY A 56 16.84 -68.99 -17.62
N ASP A 57 17.37 -70.04 -18.25
CA ASP A 57 17.63 -70.07 -19.69
C ASP A 57 16.39 -70.32 -20.57
N ALA A 58 16.61 -70.20 -21.88
CA ALA A 58 15.68 -70.34 -22.99
C ALA A 58 14.50 -71.35 -22.83
N ALA A 59 13.27 -70.84 -22.99
CA ALA A 59 12.09 -71.65 -23.32
C ALA A 59 11.12 -70.86 -24.21
N GLU A 60 11.07 -71.18 -25.50
CA GLU A 60 10.12 -70.57 -26.45
C GLU A 60 8.67 -70.80 -26.00
N ARG A 61 7.85 -69.74 -26.06
CA ARG A 61 6.39 -69.84 -25.94
C ARG A 61 5.72 -69.07 -27.07
N MET A 62 4.85 -69.77 -27.80
CA MET A 62 4.24 -69.31 -29.06
C MET A 62 3.52 -67.97 -28.92
N ARG A 63 3.65 -67.11 -29.94
CA ARG A 63 2.91 -65.83 -30.02
C ARG A 63 1.42 -66.10 -30.25
N SER A 64 0.59 -65.70 -29.28
CA SER A 64 -0.87 -65.90 -29.34
C SER A 64 -1.51 -65.30 -30.60
N LEU A 65 -2.46 -66.03 -31.20
CA LEU A 65 -3.17 -65.70 -32.44
C LEU A 65 -3.76 -64.28 -32.50
N ALA A 66 -4.10 -63.68 -31.35
CA ALA A 66 -4.56 -62.30 -31.25
C ALA A 66 -3.52 -61.27 -31.73
N SER A 67 -2.22 -61.54 -31.58
CA SER A 67 -1.15 -60.66 -32.11
C SER A 67 -1.09 -60.69 -33.64
N VAL A 68 -1.30 -61.86 -34.24
CA VAL A 68 -1.30 -62.07 -35.70
C VAL A 68 -2.53 -61.43 -36.35
N ARG A 69 -3.70 -61.43 -35.68
CA ARG A 69 -4.89 -60.70 -36.15
C ARG A 69 -4.65 -59.19 -36.22
N ARG A 70 -4.17 -58.58 -35.12
CA ARG A 70 -3.86 -57.13 -35.07
C ARG A 70 -2.78 -56.71 -36.07
N ALA A 71 -1.81 -57.58 -36.36
CA ALA A 71 -0.82 -57.34 -37.41
C ALA A 71 -1.48 -57.29 -38.80
N ARG A 72 -2.32 -58.29 -39.14
CA ARG A 72 -3.05 -58.33 -40.43
C ARG A 72 -4.10 -57.22 -40.58
N GLU A 73 -4.65 -56.71 -39.49
CA GLU A 73 -5.54 -55.53 -39.50
C GLU A 73 -4.73 -54.27 -39.85
N ARG A 74 -3.59 -54.03 -39.18
CA ARG A 74 -2.69 -52.90 -39.49
C ARG A 74 -2.09 -52.96 -40.90
N GLU A 75 -1.83 -54.15 -41.45
CA GLU A 75 -1.43 -54.31 -42.85
C GLU A 75 -2.58 -54.03 -43.84
N LYS A 76 -3.84 -54.33 -43.47
CA LYS A 76 -5.02 -53.98 -44.28
C LYS A 76 -5.31 -52.48 -44.25
N GLU A 77 -5.14 -51.83 -43.11
CA GLU A 77 -5.24 -50.37 -42.99
C GLU A 77 -4.17 -49.69 -43.87
N LYS A 78 -2.90 -50.09 -43.75
CA LYS A 78 -1.80 -49.57 -44.59
C LYS A 78 -1.95 -49.86 -46.10
N ARG A 79 -2.82 -50.78 -46.51
CA ARG A 79 -3.11 -51.10 -47.92
C ARG A 79 -4.44 -50.50 -48.43
N LYS A 80 -5.20 -49.78 -47.61
CA LYS A 80 -6.45 -49.12 -48.00
C LYS A 80 -6.36 -47.60 -47.85
N GLY A 81 -5.68 -46.97 -48.83
CA GLY A 81 -5.83 -45.57 -49.27
C GLY A 81 -5.97 -44.46 -48.21
N GLY A 82 -5.06 -43.49 -48.11
CA GLY A 82 -3.90 -43.20 -48.98
C GLY A 82 -3.11 -42.01 -48.41
N SER A 83 -2.41 -41.24 -49.25
CA SER A 83 -1.85 -39.97 -48.76
C SER A 83 -2.98 -38.99 -48.50
N THR A 84 -3.26 -38.73 -47.22
CA THR A 84 -3.80 -37.44 -46.80
C THR A 84 -2.62 -36.54 -46.46
N ASP A 85 -1.98 -36.03 -47.51
CA ASP A 85 -1.43 -34.67 -47.44
C ASP A 85 -2.60 -33.76 -47.05
N ALA A 86 -2.70 -33.44 -45.76
CA ALA A 86 -3.57 -32.38 -45.33
C ALA A 86 -3.07 -31.12 -46.03
N PRO A 87 -3.91 -30.40 -46.81
CA PRO A 87 -3.45 -29.24 -47.55
C PRO A 87 -2.84 -28.26 -46.57
N ASN A 88 -1.55 -27.98 -46.73
CA ASN A 88 -0.77 -27.15 -45.81
C ASN A 88 -1.21 -25.69 -45.97
N ARG A 89 -2.38 -25.36 -45.41
CA ARG A 89 -2.79 -23.99 -45.16
C ARG A 89 -1.71 -23.40 -44.25
N PRO A 90 -0.99 -22.34 -44.66
CA PRO A 90 -0.05 -21.69 -43.76
C PRO A 90 -0.83 -21.27 -42.52
N ARG A 91 -0.42 -21.80 -41.36
CA ARG A 91 -0.98 -21.33 -40.09
C ARG A 91 -0.42 -19.95 -39.86
N GLU A 92 -1.31 -19.00 -39.61
CA GLU A 92 -0.94 -17.67 -39.17
C GLU A 92 -0.49 -17.76 -37.71
N VAL A 93 0.80 -17.55 -37.46
CA VAL A 93 1.41 -17.59 -36.14
C VAL A 93 1.56 -16.15 -35.65
N VAL A 94 0.84 -15.83 -34.58
CA VAL A 94 0.95 -14.53 -33.92
C VAL A 94 2.22 -14.49 -33.08
N ILE A 95 3.17 -13.63 -33.45
CA ILE A 95 4.47 -13.48 -32.78
C ILE A 95 4.50 -12.10 -32.09
N PRO A 96 4.65 -12.05 -30.76
CA PRO A 96 4.92 -10.81 -30.02
C PRO A 96 6.41 -10.43 -30.11
N ASP A 97 6.76 -9.20 -29.73
CA ASP A 97 8.15 -8.71 -29.79
C ASP A 97 9.16 -9.58 -29.00
N VAL A 98 8.68 -10.27 -27.96
CA VAL A 98 9.48 -11.12 -27.07
C VAL A 98 8.73 -12.42 -26.78
N ILE A 99 9.31 -13.58 -27.12
CA ILE A 99 8.66 -14.90 -26.94
C ILE A 99 9.65 -15.97 -26.42
N THR A 100 9.17 -16.94 -25.63
CA THR A 100 10.00 -18.09 -25.23
C THR A 100 10.00 -19.19 -26.30
N VAL A 101 11.07 -19.97 -26.39
CA VAL A 101 11.15 -21.11 -27.32
C VAL A 101 10.03 -22.15 -27.06
N GLN A 102 9.62 -22.34 -25.80
CA GLN A 102 8.48 -23.18 -25.43
C GLN A 102 7.15 -22.61 -25.94
N GLU A 103 6.95 -21.31 -25.85
CA GLU A 103 5.70 -20.68 -26.27
C GLU A 103 5.59 -20.62 -27.79
N LEU A 104 6.68 -20.30 -28.50
CA LEU A 104 6.73 -20.38 -29.96
C LEU A 104 6.46 -21.81 -30.44
N SER A 105 7.04 -22.82 -29.78
CA SER A 105 6.74 -24.24 -30.00
C SER A 105 5.23 -24.55 -29.88
N ASN A 106 4.57 -24.00 -28.85
CA ASN A 106 3.12 -24.18 -28.66
C ASN A 106 2.30 -23.46 -29.74
N ARG A 107 2.60 -22.18 -30.04
CA ARG A 107 1.89 -21.38 -31.05
C ARG A 107 2.01 -21.97 -32.46
N MET A 108 3.19 -22.48 -32.83
CA MET A 108 3.44 -23.19 -34.10
C MET A 108 2.89 -24.62 -34.13
N ALA A 109 2.60 -25.22 -32.96
CA ALA A 109 2.38 -26.66 -32.77
C ALA A 109 3.53 -27.57 -33.26
N VAL A 110 4.75 -27.02 -33.31
CA VAL A 110 6.00 -27.74 -33.64
C VAL A 110 6.68 -28.14 -32.33
N ARG A 111 7.46 -29.24 -32.32
CA ARG A 111 8.20 -29.65 -31.12
C ARG A 111 9.36 -28.69 -30.84
N GLY A 112 9.45 -28.13 -29.63
CA GLY A 112 10.53 -27.21 -29.25
C GLY A 112 11.93 -27.79 -29.40
N VAL A 113 12.10 -29.12 -29.30
CA VAL A 113 13.36 -29.82 -29.60
C VAL A 113 13.82 -29.61 -31.04
N ASP A 114 12.90 -29.47 -31.99
CA ASP A 114 13.20 -29.27 -33.41
C ASP A 114 13.42 -27.77 -33.74
N ILE A 115 12.79 -26.85 -33.00
CA ILE A 115 13.12 -25.41 -33.03
C ILE A 115 14.53 -25.17 -32.46
N ILE A 116 14.88 -25.78 -31.33
CA ILE A 116 16.22 -25.66 -30.73
C ILE A 116 17.30 -26.20 -31.68
N LYS A 117 17.03 -27.26 -32.46
CA LYS A 117 17.94 -27.72 -33.52
C LYS A 117 18.15 -26.70 -34.63
N PHE A 118 17.12 -25.92 -34.99
CA PHE A 118 17.26 -24.85 -35.97
C PHE A 118 18.07 -23.68 -35.40
N LEU A 119 17.74 -23.20 -34.20
CA LEU A 119 18.50 -22.13 -33.53
C LEU A 119 19.99 -22.50 -33.38
N MET A 120 20.30 -23.75 -33.00
CA MET A 120 21.68 -24.24 -32.94
C MET A 120 22.40 -24.27 -34.31
N ARG A 121 21.69 -24.44 -35.44
CA ARG A 121 22.29 -24.31 -36.78
C ARG A 121 22.61 -22.86 -37.13
N GLN A 122 21.81 -21.92 -36.64
CA GLN A 122 22.06 -20.47 -36.74
C GLN A 122 23.07 -19.97 -35.68
N GLY A 123 23.74 -20.87 -34.95
CA GLY A 123 24.75 -20.55 -33.94
C GLY A 123 24.19 -20.18 -32.56
N MET A 124 22.88 -20.13 -32.38
CA MET A 124 22.22 -19.75 -31.12
C MET A 124 21.92 -20.97 -30.23
N MET A 125 22.69 -21.14 -29.16
CA MET A 125 22.45 -22.20 -28.16
C MET A 125 21.41 -21.76 -27.11
N MET A 126 20.14 -21.97 -27.41
CA MET A 126 18.99 -21.67 -26.52
C MET A 126 18.38 -22.95 -25.92
N LYS A 127 17.86 -22.84 -24.70
CA LYS A 127 17.05 -23.86 -24.01
C LYS A 127 15.55 -23.61 -24.26
N ILE A 128 14.72 -24.56 -23.81
CA ILE A 128 13.26 -24.51 -23.95
C ILE A 128 12.65 -23.25 -23.30
N ASN A 129 13.18 -22.81 -22.17
CA ASN A 129 12.67 -21.68 -21.40
C ASN A 129 13.38 -20.35 -21.72
N ASP A 130 14.38 -20.37 -22.62
CA ASP A 130 15.12 -19.17 -22.97
C ASP A 130 14.28 -18.32 -23.94
N VAL A 131 14.54 -17.01 -23.93
CA VAL A 131 13.76 -15.98 -24.62
C VAL A 131 14.43 -15.61 -25.94
N ILE A 132 13.62 -15.38 -26.98
CA ILE A 132 14.03 -14.91 -28.31
C ILE A 132 13.20 -13.70 -28.74
N ASP A 133 13.81 -12.85 -29.54
CA ASP A 133 13.23 -11.68 -30.21
C ASP A 133 12.29 -12.08 -31.36
N SER A 134 11.43 -11.14 -31.78
CA SER A 134 10.47 -11.34 -32.87
C SER A 134 11.11 -11.61 -34.23
N ASP A 135 12.27 -11.02 -34.54
CA ASP A 135 13.00 -11.27 -35.80
C ASP A 135 13.50 -12.74 -35.84
N THR A 136 14.13 -13.22 -34.77
CA THR A 136 14.55 -14.62 -34.60
C THR A 136 13.35 -15.58 -34.59
N ALA A 137 12.24 -15.21 -33.96
CA ALA A 137 11.03 -16.01 -33.95
C ALA A 137 10.34 -16.09 -35.32
N GLU A 138 10.39 -15.02 -36.12
CA GLU A 138 9.92 -15.01 -37.51
C GLU A 138 10.80 -15.90 -38.41
N LEU A 139 12.13 -15.79 -38.32
CA LEU A 139 13.07 -16.67 -39.03
C LEU A 139 12.85 -18.16 -38.73
N VAL A 140 12.43 -18.50 -37.50
CA VAL A 140 11.99 -19.85 -37.14
C VAL A 140 10.67 -20.20 -37.84
N ALA A 141 9.67 -19.32 -37.78
CA ALA A 141 8.34 -19.59 -38.33
C ALA A 141 8.32 -19.70 -39.87
N GLU A 142 9.13 -18.90 -40.58
CA GLU A 142 9.29 -18.97 -42.03
C GLU A 142 9.93 -20.29 -42.49
N GLU A 143 11.02 -20.77 -41.86
CA GLU A 143 11.65 -22.07 -42.18
C GLU A 143 10.66 -23.24 -42.02
N PHE A 144 9.80 -23.18 -40.99
CA PHE A 144 8.73 -24.18 -40.78
C PHE A 144 7.47 -23.93 -41.64
N GLY A 145 7.48 -22.97 -42.56
CA GLY A 145 6.44 -22.75 -43.57
C GLY A 145 5.14 -22.15 -43.05
N MET A 146 5.22 -21.33 -41.99
CA MET A 146 4.07 -20.63 -41.40
C MET A 146 4.07 -19.15 -41.78
N ALA A 147 2.88 -18.57 -41.90
CA ALA A 147 2.73 -17.13 -42.13
C ALA A 147 2.83 -16.42 -40.78
N VAL A 148 3.65 -15.38 -40.68
CA VAL A 148 3.83 -14.64 -39.43
C VAL A 148 2.92 -13.42 -39.41
N LYS A 149 2.26 -13.23 -38.28
CA LYS A 149 1.64 -11.96 -37.91
C LYS A 149 2.38 -11.41 -36.71
N ARG A 150 3.23 -10.41 -36.93
CA ARG A 150 3.76 -9.59 -35.84
C ARG A 150 2.60 -8.87 -35.14
N VAL A 151 2.63 -8.85 -33.82
CA VAL A 151 1.80 -7.99 -32.97
C VAL A 151 2.76 -7.33 -32.00
N SER A 152 2.95 -6.02 -32.13
CA SER A 152 3.84 -5.30 -31.23
C SER A 152 3.25 -5.23 -29.82
N GLU A 153 4.09 -5.09 -28.81
CA GLU A 153 3.62 -4.84 -27.44
C GLU A 153 2.80 -3.53 -27.35
N SER A 154 3.07 -2.58 -28.24
CA SER A 154 2.24 -1.39 -28.47
C SER A 154 0.83 -1.69 -28.97
N ASP A 155 0.64 -2.61 -29.94
CA ASP A 155 -0.69 -2.91 -30.51
C ASP A 155 -1.67 -3.44 -29.45
N VAL A 156 -1.16 -4.17 -28.46
CA VAL A 156 -1.94 -4.75 -27.35
C VAL A 156 -2.48 -3.64 -26.42
N GLU A 157 -1.74 -2.55 -26.21
CA GLU A 157 -2.23 -1.39 -25.44
C GLU A 157 -2.98 -0.36 -26.29
N THR A 158 -2.61 -0.15 -27.57
CA THR A 158 -3.35 0.73 -28.49
C THR A 158 -4.76 0.19 -28.72
N GLY A 159 -4.95 -1.13 -28.76
CA GLY A 159 -6.27 -1.77 -28.79
C GLY A 159 -7.02 -1.84 -27.45
N PHE A 160 -6.60 -1.12 -26.40
CA PHE A 160 -7.27 -1.10 -25.09
C PHE A 160 -8.13 0.14 -24.87
N LEU A 161 -7.64 1.32 -25.27
CA LEU A 161 -8.42 2.56 -25.27
C LEU A 161 -9.10 2.67 -26.64
N ALA A 162 -10.43 2.58 -26.69
CA ALA A 162 -11.16 2.77 -27.94
C ALA A 162 -10.99 4.22 -28.42
N GLU A 163 -10.94 4.41 -29.75
CA GLU A 163 -10.60 5.66 -30.43
C GLU A 163 -11.44 6.87 -29.96
N ALA A 164 -11.01 8.08 -30.33
CA ALA A 164 -11.73 9.31 -30.00
C ALA A 164 -13.20 9.23 -30.45
N ASP A 165 -14.11 9.77 -29.63
CA ASP A 165 -15.55 9.69 -29.91
C ASP A 165 -15.92 10.37 -31.23
N ASP A 166 -16.75 9.71 -32.04
CA ASP A 166 -17.43 10.34 -33.18
C ASP A 166 -18.16 11.60 -32.71
N GLU A 167 -17.83 12.77 -33.29
CA GLU A 167 -18.29 14.08 -32.83
C GLU A 167 -19.83 14.20 -32.73
N GLY A 168 -20.55 13.42 -33.54
CA GLY A 168 -22.02 13.40 -33.58
C GLY A 168 -22.71 12.50 -32.54
N ALA A 169 -21.97 11.75 -31.72
CA ALA A 169 -22.51 10.77 -30.76
C ALA A 169 -22.23 11.12 -29.29
N THR A 170 -22.16 12.42 -28.96
CA THR A 170 -21.79 12.90 -27.62
C THR A 170 -22.93 13.68 -26.96
N GLU A 171 -23.27 13.30 -25.73
CA GLU A 171 -24.29 13.98 -24.89
C GLU A 171 -23.62 14.80 -23.78
N THR A 172 -24.29 15.85 -23.30
CA THR A 172 -23.85 16.64 -22.14
C THR A 172 -23.83 15.78 -20.89
N ARG A 173 -22.70 15.77 -20.15
CA ARG A 173 -22.53 14.99 -18.91
C ARG A 173 -22.43 15.88 -17.68
N ALA A 174 -22.71 15.30 -16.52
CA ALA A 174 -22.51 15.97 -15.23
C ALA A 174 -21.03 16.34 -15.03
N PRO A 175 -20.70 17.55 -14.52
CA PRO A 175 -19.34 17.86 -14.10
C PRO A 175 -18.90 16.98 -12.93
N VAL A 176 -17.62 16.59 -12.95
CA VAL A 176 -16.94 15.92 -11.84
C VAL A 176 -16.07 16.96 -11.13
N VAL A 177 -16.28 17.15 -9.83
CA VAL A 177 -15.74 18.26 -9.04
C VAL A 177 -14.93 17.76 -7.86
N ALA A 178 -13.65 18.10 -7.77
CA ALA A 178 -12.82 17.77 -6.60
C ALA A 178 -12.91 18.88 -5.54
N ILE A 179 -13.22 18.53 -4.29
CA ILE A 179 -13.16 19.49 -3.19
C ILE A 179 -11.81 19.40 -2.46
N MET A 180 -11.04 20.48 -2.55
CA MET A 180 -9.67 20.59 -2.04
C MET A 180 -9.51 21.74 -1.05
N GLY A 181 -8.33 21.84 -0.43
CA GLY A 181 -8.01 22.79 0.64
C GLY A 181 -7.50 22.11 1.91
N HIS A 182 -7.15 22.96 2.89
CA HIS A 182 -6.55 22.59 4.18
C HIS A 182 -7.47 21.74 5.08
N VAL A 183 -6.88 21.16 6.12
CA VAL A 183 -7.60 20.62 7.29
C VAL A 183 -8.39 21.75 7.98
N ASP A 184 -9.49 21.43 8.64
CA ASP A 184 -10.39 22.33 9.39
C ASP A 184 -11.00 23.53 8.62
N HIS A 185 -10.76 23.63 7.31
CA HIS A 185 -11.48 24.55 6.42
C HIS A 185 -12.94 24.11 6.14
N GLY A 186 -13.39 22.97 6.69
CA GLY A 186 -14.79 22.53 6.63
C GLY A 186 -15.22 21.90 5.31
N LYS A 187 -14.31 21.19 4.61
CA LYS A 187 -14.59 20.51 3.33
C LYS A 187 -15.68 19.46 3.45
N THR A 188 -15.49 18.48 4.34
CA THR A 188 -16.48 17.44 4.66
C THR A 188 -17.80 18.06 5.08
N SER A 189 -17.78 19.12 5.89
CA SER A 189 -18.98 19.85 6.32
C SER A 189 -19.72 20.53 5.16
N LEU A 190 -19.01 21.06 4.16
CA LEU A 190 -19.60 21.66 2.96
C LEU A 190 -20.26 20.58 2.08
N LEU A 191 -19.57 19.45 1.90
CA LEU A 191 -20.05 18.28 1.18
C LEU A 191 -21.30 17.68 1.83
N ASP A 192 -21.31 17.55 3.16
CA ASP A 192 -22.45 17.10 3.96
C ASP A 192 -23.64 18.07 3.91
N ALA A 193 -23.38 19.38 3.94
CA ALA A 193 -24.40 20.40 3.78
C ALA A 193 -25.07 20.30 2.39
N LEU A 194 -24.28 20.13 1.31
CA LEU A 194 -24.76 19.90 -0.05
C LEU A 194 -25.52 18.56 -0.21
N ARG A 195 -25.12 17.52 0.53
CA ARG A 195 -25.80 16.21 0.53
C ARG A 195 -27.07 16.14 1.37
N THR A 196 -27.26 17.09 2.29
CA THR A 196 -28.28 17.01 3.36
C THR A 196 -28.12 15.76 4.24
N THR A 197 -26.88 15.26 4.40
CA THR A 197 -26.53 14.14 5.29
C THR A 197 -25.31 14.51 6.12
N ASP A 198 -25.26 14.15 7.41
CA ASP A 198 -24.07 14.31 8.26
C ASP A 198 -23.22 13.02 8.23
N VAL A 199 -21.99 13.12 7.73
CA VAL A 199 -20.95 12.07 7.75
C VAL A 199 -19.76 12.50 8.61
N ALA A 200 -19.44 13.80 8.66
CA ALA A 200 -18.39 14.35 9.50
C ALA A 200 -18.55 13.98 10.99
N GLY A 201 -19.79 13.88 11.49
CA GLY A 201 -20.10 13.39 12.84
C GLY A 201 -19.90 11.87 13.04
N GLY A 202 -19.69 11.11 11.96
CA GLY A 202 -19.47 9.67 11.95
C GLY A 202 -18.03 9.22 11.63
N GLU A 203 -17.20 10.07 11.02
CA GLU A 203 -15.80 9.74 10.72
C GLU A 203 -14.93 9.75 11.99
N ALA A 204 -13.99 8.80 12.08
CA ALA A 204 -13.09 8.70 13.21
C ALA A 204 -12.14 9.91 13.27
N GLY A 205 -12.27 10.72 14.34
CA GLY A 205 -11.55 11.99 14.48
C GLY A 205 -12.19 13.18 13.75
N GLY A 206 -13.36 13.01 13.12
CA GLY A 206 -14.04 14.09 12.38
C GLY A 206 -13.31 14.52 11.10
N ILE A 207 -12.43 13.67 10.56
CA ILE A 207 -11.60 13.95 9.39
C ILE A 207 -11.75 12.88 8.31
N THR A 208 -11.85 13.33 7.06
CA THR A 208 -11.90 12.46 5.89
C THR A 208 -10.52 11.92 5.54
N GLN A 209 -10.38 10.60 5.48
CA GLN A 209 -9.11 9.87 5.33
C GLN A 209 -9.09 8.90 4.11
N HIS A 210 -10.14 8.95 3.30
CA HIS A 210 -10.38 8.15 2.08
C HIS A 210 -10.90 9.06 0.96
N ILE A 211 -10.87 8.63 -0.31
CA ILE A 211 -11.48 9.41 -1.40
C ILE A 211 -12.96 9.03 -1.56
N GLY A 212 -13.85 9.85 -1.00
CA GLY A 212 -15.30 9.71 -1.18
C GLY A 212 -15.72 10.17 -2.58
N ALA A 213 -16.67 9.48 -3.20
CA ALA A 213 -17.25 9.85 -4.49
C ALA A 213 -18.79 9.72 -4.44
N TYR A 214 -19.52 10.77 -4.81
CA TYR A 214 -20.99 10.78 -4.76
C TYR A 214 -21.61 11.76 -5.77
N GLN A 215 -22.91 11.62 -6.05
CA GLN A 215 -23.64 12.50 -6.97
C GLN A 215 -24.76 13.27 -6.26
N VAL A 216 -24.74 14.60 -6.38
CA VAL A 216 -25.87 15.48 -6.03
C VAL A 216 -26.77 15.62 -7.25
N ARG A 217 -28.07 15.69 -7.01
CA ARG A 217 -29.08 16.02 -8.01
C ARG A 217 -29.85 17.27 -7.57
N LEU A 218 -29.91 18.27 -8.43
CA LEU A 218 -30.62 19.52 -8.20
C LEU A 218 -32.12 19.37 -8.55
N GLU A 219 -32.94 20.34 -8.14
CA GLU A 219 -34.41 20.30 -8.33
C GLU A 219 -34.83 20.36 -9.81
N ASP A 220 -34.04 21.04 -10.64
CA ASP A 220 -34.17 21.10 -12.11
C ASP A 220 -33.87 19.75 -12.81
N GLY A 221 -33.26 18.80 -12.10
CA GLY A 221 -32.82 17.51 -12.63
C GLY A 221 -31.36 17.45 -13.08
N GLN A 222 -30.62 18.57 -13.05
CA GLN A 222 -29.17 18.60 -13.25
C GLN A 222 -28.44 17.83 -12.13
N LYS A 223 -27.17 17.52 -12.38
CA LYS A 223 -26.35 16.61 -11.56
C LYS A 223 -24.93 17.14 -11.45
N VAL A 224 -24.35 17.01 -10.26
CA VAL A 224 -22.93 17.29 -10.00
C VAL A 224 -22.34 16.11 -9.25
N THR A 225 -21.22 15.56 -9.74
CA THR A 225 -20.50 14.47 -9.08
C THR A 225 -19.34 15.06 -8.29
N PHE A 226 -19.31 14.86 -6.98
CA PHE A 226 -18.23 15.35 -6.11
C PHE A 226 -17.26 14.24 -5.74
N LEU A 227 -15.96 14.57 -5.76
CA LEU A 227 -14.88 13.80 -5.13
C LEU A 227 -14.39 14.55 -3.89
N ASP A 228 -14.52 13.91 -2.72
CA ASP A 228 -13.93 14.41 -1.47
C ASP A 228 -12.46 14.00 -1.40
N THR A 229 -11.57 14.93 -1.07
CA THR A 229 -10.13 14.67 -0.98
C THR A 229 -9.59 14.97 0.42
N PRO A 230 -8.93 14.01 1.09
CA PRO A 230 -8.34 14.25 2.41
C PRO A 230 -7.41 15.47 2.45
N GLY A 231 -7.60 16.34 3.45
CA GLY A 231 -6.86 17.62 3.58
C GLY A 231 -5.40 17.46 4.03
N HIS A 232 -5.11 16.52 4.91
CA HIS A 232 -3.79 16.36 5.54
C HIS A 232 -2.68 16.09 4.51
N ALA A 233 -1.55 16.78 4.68
CA ALA A 233 -0.30 16.62 3.91
C ALA A 233 0.07 15.18 3.51
N ALA A 234 -0.14 14.18 4.40
CA ALA A 234 0.11 12.76 4.12
C ALA A 234 -0.57 12.25 2.83
N PHE A 235 -1.76 12.76 2.52
CA PHE A 235 -2.59 12.33 1.39
C PHE A 235 -2.33 13.12 0.10
N SER A 236 -1.14 13.70 -0.08
CA SER A 236 -0.75 14.46 -1.28
C SER A 236 -1.00 13.71 -2.60
N ALA A 237 -0.68 12.41 -2.62
CA ALA A 237 -0.96 11.55 -3.79
C ALA A 237 -2.46 11.35 -4.06
N MET A 238 -3.33 11.40 -3.03
CA MET A 238 -4.78 11.37 -3.22
C MET A 238 -5.30 12.68 -3.83
N ARG A 239 -4.78 13.84 -3.41
CA ARG A 239 -5.12 15.14 -4.02
C ARG A 239 -4.70 15.21 -5.47
N ALA A 240 -3.48 14.77 -5.80
CA ALA A 240 -3.01 14.67 -7.18
C ALA A 240 -3.94 13.78 -8.04
N ARG A 241 -4.28 12.56 -7.57
CA ARG A 241 -5.24 11.68 -8.25
C ARG A 241 -6.62 12.34 -8.40
N GLY A 242 -7.08 13.09 -7.39
CA GLY A 242 -8.31 13.86 -7.47
C GLY A 242 -8.30 14.85 -8.64
N ALA A 243 -7.31 15.75 -8.68
CA ALA A 243 -7.20 16.80 -9.70
C ALA A 243 -7.22 16.24 -11.14
N THR A 244 -6.42 15.19 -11.41
CA THR A 244 -6.32 14.59 -12.76
C THR A 244 -7.58 13.81 -13.18
N VAL A 245 -8.45 13.46 -12.23
CA VAL A 245 -9.69 12.74 -12.53
C VAL A 245 -10.87 13.68 -12.79
N THR A 246 -10.90 14.84 -12.14
CA THR A 246 -12.02 15.80 -12.17
C THR A 246 -11.95 16.83 -13.29
N ASP A 247 -13.11 17.38 -13.64
CA ASP A 247 -13.25 18.46 -14.63
C ASP A 247 -13.02 19.84 -13.99
N ILE A 248 -13.43 20.04 -12.74
CA ILE A 248 -13.35 21.31 -11.99
C ILE A 248 -12.78 21.05 -10.58
N VAL A 249 -12.01 21.99 -10.03
CA VAL A 249 -11.53 21.94 -8.63
C VAL A 249 -12.15 23.07 -7.81
N VAL A 250 -12.87 22.70 -6.73
CA VAL A 250 -13.36 23.65 -5.73
C VAL A 250 -12.37 23.73 -4.57
N LEU A 251 -11.75 24.90 -4.39
CA LEU A 251 -10.79 25.19 -3.33
C LEU A 251 -11.49 25.84 -2.14
N VAL A 252 -11.60 25.10 -1.04
CA VAL A 252 -12.22 25.60 0.19
C VAL A 252 -11.19 26.31 1.04
N VAL A 253 -11.38 27.63 1.22
CA VAL A 253 -10.52 28.48 2.04
C VAL A 253 -11.34 29.08 3.16
N ALA A 254 -10.92 28.94 4.41
CA ALA A 254 -11.65 29.52 5.52
C ALA A 254 -11.35 31.01 5.69
N ALA A 255 -12.38 31.82 5.91
CA ALA A 255 -12.28 33.28 6.00
C ALA A 255 -11.54 33.79 7.25
N ASP A 256 -11.41 32.96 8.29
CA ASP A 256 -10.59 33.22 9.48
C ASP A 256 -9.12 32.87 9.22
N ASP A 257 -8.84 31.64 8.77
CA ASP A 257 -7.49 31.11 8.62
C ASP A 257 -6.73 31.77 7.45
N GLY A 258 -7.31 31.80 6.25
CA GLY A 258 -6.66 32.27 5.03
C GLY A 258 -5.94 31.17 4.23
N VAL A 259 -4.98 31.56 3.38
CA VAL A 259 -4.25 30.64 2.50
C VAL A 259 -3.14 29.90 3.26
N MET A 260 -3.42 28.64 3.60
CA MET A 260 -2.50 27.74 4.33
C MET A 260 -1.67 26.84 3.38
N PRO A 261 -0.57 26.21 3.85
CA PRO A 261 0.33 25.43 2.96
C PRO A 261 -0.34 24.32 2.13
N GLN A 262 -1.37 23.65 2.67
CA GLN A 262 -2.14 22.64 1.93
C GLN A 262 -3.10 23.25 0.90
N THR A 263 -3.50 24.52 1.08
CA THR A 263 -4.22 25.31 0.07
C THR A 263 -3.29 25.64 -1.11
N ILE A 264 -2.03 26.00 -0.83
CA ILE A 264 -1.00 26.22 -1.87
C ILE A 264 -0.73 24.91 -2.65
N GLU A 265 -0.59 23.79 -1.94
CA GLU A 265 -0.44 22.46 -2.56
C GLU A 265 -1.64 22.10 -3.45
N ALA A 266 -2.87 22.39 -3.03
CA ALA A 266 -4.07 22.18 -3.83
C ALA A 266 -4.12 23.05 -5.10
N ILE A 267 -3.70 24.32 -5.03
CA ILE A 267 -3.56 25.20 -6.20
C ILE A 267 -2.53 24.62 -7.19
N GLN A 268 -1.42 24.08 -6.68
CA GLN A 268 -0.40 23.44 -7.52
C GLN A 268 -0.94 22.18 -8.22
N HIS A 269 -1.68 21.30 -7.53
CA HIS A 269 -2.30 20.13 -8.15
C HIS A 269 -3.36 20.51 -9.19
N ALA A 270 -4.19 21.53 -8.94
CA ALA A 270 -5.19 22.01 -9.90
C ALA A 270 -4.53 22.56 -11.17
N LYS A 271 -3.52 23.44 -11.03
CA LYS A 271 -2.74 23.96 -12.17
C LYS A 271 -2.02 22.84 -12.94
N ALA A 272 -1.44 21.87 -12.25
CA ALA A 272 -0.75 20.74 -12.88
C ALA A 272 -1.69 19.73 -13.59
N ALA A 273 -3.00 19.80 -13.31
CA ALA A 273 -4.04 19.04 -14.00
C ALA A 273 -4.79 19.86 -15.07
N GLU A 274 -4.42 21.13 -15.27
CA GLU A 274 -5.11 22.10 -16.15
C GLU A 274 -6.61 22.28 -15.84
N ALA A 275 -7.04 21.96 -14.61
CA ALA A 275 -8.43 21.99 -14.18
C ALA A 275 -8.85 23.39 -13.67
N PRO A 276 -9.94 24.00 -14.19
CA PRO A 276 -10.45 25.29 -13.70
C PRO A 276 -10.74 25.30 -12.20
N LEU A 277 -10.43 26.44 -11.58
CA LEU A 277 -10.49 26.63 -10.13
C LEU A 277 -11.69 27.50 -9.75
N ILE A 278 -12.50 27.03 -8.80
CA ILE A 278 -13.54 27.81 -8.13
C ILE A 278 -13.18 27.90 -6.64
N VAL A 279 -13.20 29.09 -6.05
CA VAL A 279 -12.84 29.29 -4.64
C VAL A 279 -14.10 29.41 -3.79
N ALA A 280 -14.28 28.49 -2.83
CA ALA A 280 -15.34 28.57 -1.83
C ALA A 280 -14.78 29.15 -0.53
N VAL A 281 -15.11 30.41 -0.23
CA VAL A 281 -14.70 31.09 1.01
C VAL A 281 -15.66 30.69 2.13
N ASN A 282 -15.23 29.78 3.00
CA ASN A 282 -16.07 29.14 4.02
C ASN A 282 -15.94 29.80 5.41
N LYS A 283 -16.82 29.42 6.34
CA LYS A 283 -16.96 29.96 7.71
C LYS A 283 -17.39 31.44 7.76
N MET A 284 -18.11 31.93 6.74
CA MET A 284 -18.62 33.32 6.70
C MET A 284 -19.65 33.65 7.79
N ASP A 285 -20.11 32.66 8.58
CA ASP A 285 -20.91 32.86 9.79
C ASP A 285 -20.11 33.39 10.99
N LYS A 286 -18.76 33.42 10.93
CA LYS A 286 -17.93 33.91 12.04
C LYS A 286 -17.87 35.45 12.09
N PRO A 287 -17.98 36.06 13.28
CA PRO A 287 -17.86 37.51 13.43
C PRO A 287 -16.45 37.97 13.05
N GLY A 288 -16.35 38.78 11.99
CA GLY A 288 -15.07 39.26 11.44
C GLY A 288 -14.53 38.46 10.25
N ALA A 289 -15.24 37.43 9.78
CA ALA A 289 -14.95 36.78 8.50
C ALA A 289 -15.00 37.81 7.35
N THR A 290 -13.94 37.90 6.55
CA THR A 290 -13.85 38.82 5.40
C THR A 290 -13.15 38.15 4.22
N SER A 291 -13.87 37.90 3.12
CA SER A 291 -13.33 37.31 1.88
C SER A 291 -12.13 38.06 1.29
N GLN A 292 -12.12 39.39 1.41
CA GLN A 292 -11.07 40.26 0.85
C GLN A 292 -9.66 39.93 1.38
N LYS A 293 -9.52 39.37 2.59
CA LYS A 293 -8.23 38.81 3.07
C LYS A 293 -7.78 37.66 2.17
N VAL A 294 -8.65 36.68 1.97
CA VAL A 294 -8.41 35.49 1.15
C VAL A 294 -8.10 35.86 -0.30
N VAL A 295 -8.85 36.80 -0.89
CA VAL A 295 -8.59 37.28 -2.26
C VAL A 295 -7.17 37.87 -2.38
N ASN A 296 -6.78 38.75 -1.45
CA ASN A 296 -5.44 39.37 -1.46
C ASN A 296 -4.29 38.36 -1.24
N GLU A 297 -4.54 37.27 -0.52
CA GLU A 297 -3.57 36.18 -0.32
C GLU A 297 -3.48 35.28 -1.57
N LEU A 298 -4.60 34.98 -2.24
CA LEU A 298 -4.66 34.16 -3.45
C LEU A 298 -3.94 34.77 -4.65
N LEU A 299 -3.96 36.11 -4.78
CA LEU A 299 -3.20 36.83 -5.82
C LEU A 299 -1.69 36.51 -5.79
N GLN A 300 -1.12 36.17 -4.64
CA GLN A 300 0.31 35.82 -4.50
C GLN A 300 0.64 34.46 -5.13
N TYR A 301 -0.38 33.64 -5.40
CA TYR A 301 -0.29 32.33 -6.04
C TYR A 301 -0.88 32.33 -7.45
N GLU A 302 -0.98 33.52 -8.06
CA GLU A 302 -1.52 33.77 -9.40
C GLU A 302 -2.99 33.30 -9.57
N VAL A 303 -3.77 33.24 -8.49
CA VAL A 303 -5.20 32.94 -8.52
C VAL A 303 -5.94 34.29 -8.48
N ILE A 304 -6.53 34.69 -9.61
CA ILE A 304 -7.06 36.04 -9.81
C ILE A 304 -8.59 35.99 -9.89
N ALA A 305 -9.24 36.70 -8.98
CA ALA A 305 -10.70 36.81 -8.93
C ALA A 305 -11.28 37.50 -10.18
N GLU A 306 -12.46 37.05 -10.65
CA GLU A 306 -13.23 37.76 -11.69
C GLU A 306 -13.47 39.24 -11.35
N SER A 307 -13.71 39.55 -10.06
CA SER A 307 -13.89 40.92 -9.55
C SER A 307 -12.66 41.82 -9.70
N LEU A 308 -11.51 41.24 -10.03
CA LEU A 308 -10.25 41.91 -10.35
C LEU A 308 -9.85 41.74 -11.83
N GLY A 309 -10.72 41.17 -12.67
CA GLY A 309 -10.49 40.91 -14.08
C GLY A 309 -9.77 39.58 -14.38
N GLY A 310 -9.77 38.65 -13.43
CA GLY A 310 -9.29 37.27 -13.62
C GLY A 310 -10.37 36.30 -14.09
N ASP A 311 -10.06 35.02 -13.97
CA ASP A 311 -10.87 33.86 -14.40
C ASP A 311 -11.47 33.05 -13.24
N THR A 312 -10.99 33.28 -12.02
CA THR A 312 -11.36 32.46 -10.85
C THR A 312 -12.64 32.99 -10.22
N GLN A 313 -13.72 32.22 -10.32
CA GLN A 313 -14.96 32.48 -9.56
C GLN A 313 -14.70 32.33 -8.06
N ILE A 314 -15.16 33.30 -7.25
CA ILE A 314 -15.00 33.29 -5.78
C ILE A 314 -16.38 33.43 -5.12
N ILE A 315 -16.81 32.38 -4.43
CA ILE A 315 -18.13 32.27 -3.81
C ILE A 315 -18.01 32.26 -2.29
N GLU A 316 -18.68 33.21 -1.62
CA GLU A 316 -18.75 33.27 -0.15
C GLU A 316 -19.81 32.30 0.37
N VAL A 317 -19.46 31.41 1.30
CA VAL A 317 -20.35 30.36 1.82
C VAL A 317 -20.23 30.17 3.34
N SER A 318 -21.25 29.55 3.95
CA SER A 318 -21.11 28.88 5.24
C SER A 318 -21.73 27.49 5.18
N ALA A 319 -20.88 26.46 5.31
CA ALA A 319 -21.34 25.08 5.46
C ALA A 319 -22.22 24.87 6.71
N LYS A 320 -22.00 25.66 7.77
CA LYS A 320 -22.66 25.53 9.07
C LYS A 320 -24.06 26.13 9.09
N GLU A 321 -24.20 27.37 8.62
CA GLU A 321 -25.51 28.04 8.50
C GLU A 321 -26.21 27.74 7.15
N ARG A 322 -25.61 26.88 6.31
CA ARG A 322 -26.04 26.54 4.94
C ARG A 322 -26.25 27.77 4.04
N MET A 323 -25.38 28.77 4.20
CA MET A 323 -25.47 30.03 3.46
C MET A 323 -24.81 29.89 2.07
N ASN A 324 -25.54 30.31 1.04
CA ASN A 324 -25.10 30.45 -0.36
C ASN A 324 -24.55 29.17 -1.01
N LEU A 325 -25.07 28.00 -0.60
CA LEU A 325 -24.70 26.72 -1.20
C LEU A 325 -25.20 26.60 -2.66
N ASP A 326 -26.38 27.15 -2.93
CA ASP A 326 -27.01 27.12 -4.26
C ASP A 326 -26.19 27.94 -5.28
N GLY A 327 -25.67 29.11 -4.87
CA GLY A 327 -24.78 29.93 -5.71
C GLY A 327 -23.43 29.27 -5.99
N LEU A 328 -22.93 28.39 -5.10
CA LEU A 328 -21.75 27.56 -5.39
C LEU A 328 -22.07 26.45 -6.40
N LEU A 329 -23.27 25.86 -6.36
CA LEU A 329 -23.71 24.91 -7.37
C LEU A 329 -23.93 25.58 -8.73
N GLU A 330 -24.57 26.75 -8.76
CA GLU A 330 -24.78 27.56 -9.97
C GLU A 330 -23.44 27.94 -10.63
N ALA A 331 -22.46 28.40 -9.85
CA ALA A 331 -21.09 28.68 -10.30
C ALA A 331 -20.40 27.46 -10.97
N ILE A 332 -20.53 26.28 -10.36
CA ILE A 332 -20.01 25.01 -10.89
C ILE A 332 -20.69 24.65 -12.22
N LEU A 333 -22.00 24.85 -12.32
CA LEU A 333 -22.81 24.48 -13.49
C LEU A 333 -22.56 25.44 -14.66
N VAL A 334 -22.49 26.76 -14.41
CA VAL A 334 -22.07 27.76 -15.41
C VAL A 334 -20.65 27.46 -15.92
N GLN A 335 -19.72 27.08 -15.03
CA GLN A 335 -18.37 26.67 -15.44
C GLN A 335 -18.40 25.41 -16.34
N ALA A 336 -19.26 24.44 -16.03
CA ALA A 336 -19.42 23.21 -16.81
C ALA A 336 -20.05 23.46 -18.19
N GLU A 337 -20.97 24.42 -18.31
CA GLU A 337 -21.54 24.87 -19.59
C GLU A 337 -20.49 25.58 -20.46
N VAL A 338 -19.66 26.46 -19.86
CA VAL A 338 -18.54 27.12 -20.55
C VAL A 338 -17.50 26.11 -21.07
N MET A 339 -17.34 24.97 -20.40
CA MET A 339 -16.44 23.88 -20.81
C MET A 339 -17.06 22.90 -21.83
N ASP A 340 -18.35 23.01 -22.15
CA ASP A 340 -19.11 22.09 -23.02
C ASP A 340 -18.83 20.60 -22.69
N LEU A 341 -19.00 20.22 -21.42
CA LEU A 341 -18.66 18.88 -20.93
C LEU A 341 -19.55 17.80 -21.54
N ARG A 342 -19.00 17.01 -22.47
CA ARG A 342 -19.69 15.89 -23.12
C ARG A 342 -19.04 14.53 -22.87
N ALA A 343 -19.79 13.46 -23.15
CA ALA A 343 -19.28 12.12 -23.42
C ALA A 343 -20.27 11.30 -24.28
N ASN A 344 -19.76 10.29 -24.98
CA ASN A 344 -20.59 9.26 -25.59
C ASN A 344 -21.02 8.23 -24.52
N ALA A 345 -22.32 7.96 -24.38
CA ALA A 345 -22.88 7.00 -23.43
C ALA A 345 -23.08 5.58 -24.01
N ASP A 346 -23.15 5.44 -25.33
CA ASP A 346 -23.43 4.17 -26.04
C ASP A 346 -22.17 3.30 -26.25
N ARG A 347 -20.97 3.84 -26.04
CA ARG A 347 -19.71 3.07 -26.10
C ARG A 347 -19.48 2.17 -24.88
N SER A 348 -18.53 1.24 -25.02
CA SER A 348 -18.00 0.44 -23.90
C SER A 348 -17.45 1.36 -22.80
N ALA A 349 -17.68 0.99 -21.54
CA ALA A 349 -17.33 1.86 -20.42
C ALA A 349 -15.81 1.97 -20.21
N GLU A 350 -15.37 3.19 -19.93
CA GLU A 350 -13.98 3.57 -19.72
C GLU A 350 -13.91 4.62 -18.60
N GLY A 351 -12.90 4.55 -17.74
CA GLY A 351 -12.76 5.49 -16.62
C GLY A 351 -11.57 5.20 -15.71
N VAL A 352 -11.63 5.70 -14.47
CA VAL A 352 -10.51 5.62 -13.52
C VAL A 352 -10.94 5.01 -12.19
N VAL A 353 -10.08 4.17 -11.61
CA VAL A 353 -10.22 3.64 -10.25
C VAL A 353 -9.92 4.76 -9.25
N ILE A 354 -10.92 5.18 -8.49
CA ILE A 354 -10.79 6.17 -7.42
C ILE A 354 -10.11 5.55 -6.20
N GLU A 355 -10.63 4.41 -5.75
CA GLU A 355 -10.17 3.73 -4.54
C GLU A 355 -10.44 2.22 -4.63
N ALA A 356 -9.68 1.41 -3.87
CA ALA A 356 -9.85 -0.04 -3.84
C ALA A 356 -9.71 -0.58 -2.41
N LYS A 357 -10.52 -1.59 -2.07
CA LYS A 357 -10.61 -2.20 -0.73
C LYS A 357 -10.93 -3.68 -0.79
N LEU A 358 -10.57 -4.41 0.26
CA LEU A 358 -10.80 -5.86 0.37
C LEU A 358 -11.87 -6.16 1.44
N ASP A 359 -13.11 -6.40 0.99
CA ASP A 359 -14.25 -6.62 1.87
C ASP A 359 -14.39 -8.07 2.35
N LYS A 360 -14.80 -8.25 3.61
CA LYS A 360 -14.97 -9.54 4.28
C LYS A 360 -16.29 -10.24 3.91
N GLY A 361 -16.45 -10.54 2.62
CA GLY A 361 -17.55 -11.33 2.07
C GLY A 361 -17.86 -10.98 0.62
N ARG A 362 -17.74 -9.70 0.25
CA ARG A 362 -17.90 -9.22 -1.13
C ARG A 362 -16.63 -9.44 -1.98
N GLY A 363 -15.46 -9.56 -1.34
CA GLY A 363 -14.17 -9.77 -2.01
C GLY A 363 -13.46 -8.46 -2.37
N PRO A 364 -12.62 -8.43 -3.41
CA PRO A 364 -12.08 -7.19 -3.95
C PRO A 364 -13.20 -6.27 -4.43
N VAL A 365 -13.15 -5.00 -4.00
CA VAL A 365 -14.08 -3.94 -4.38
C VAL A 365 -13.26 -2.77 -4.93
N GLY A 366 -13.61 -2.31 -6.13
CA GLY A 366 -13.03 -1.09 -6.72
C GLY A 366 -14.10 -0.01 -6.84
N THR A 367 -13.91 1.13 -6.20
CA THR A 367 -14.68 2.35 -6.46
C THR A 367 -14.12 3.00 -7.72
N VAL A 368 -14.93 3.12 -8.76
CA VAL A 368 -14.52 3.71 -10.04
C VAL A 368 -15.41 4.87 -10.43
N LEU A 369 -14.89 5.76 -11.27
CA LEU A 369 -15.65 6.80 -11.94
C LEU A 369 -15.65 6.54 -13.44
N VAL A 370 -16.83 6.37 -14.02
CA VAL A 370 -17.00 6.23 -15.47
C VAL A 370 -16.75 7.58 -16.14
N LYS A 371 -15.78 7.67 -17.07
CA LYS A 371 -15.54 8.88 -17.87
C LYS A 371 -16.28 8.85 -19.21
N ARG A 372 -16.36 7.68 -19.87
CA ARG A 372 -17.07 7.48 -21.15
C ARG A 372 -17.81 6.14 -21.15
N GLY A 373 -18.83 6.01 -21.98
CA GLY A 373 -19.64 4.80 -22.13
C GLY A 373 -20.55 4.50 -20.94
N THR A 374 -21.24 3.36 -20.99
CA THR A 374 -22.14 2.90 -19.92
C THR A 374 -21.73 1.52 -19.42
N LEU A 375 -21.34 1.44 -18.14
CA LEU A 375 -20.91 0.20 -17.47
C LEU A 375 -22.14 -0.60 -17.02
N LYS A 376 -22.20 -1.89 -17.36
CA LYS A 376 -23.37 -2.74 -17.12
C LYS A 376 -23.04 -3.97 -16.28
N ARG A 377 -24.05 -4.48 -15.56
CA ARG A 377 -23.89 -5.68 -14.74
C ARG A 377 -23.72 -6.92 -15.63
N GLY A 378 -22.55 -7.54 -15.54
CA GLY A 378 -22.17 -8.72 -16.33
C GLY A 378 -20.98 -8.48 -17.27
N ASP A 379 -20.58 -7.21 -17.45
CA ASP A 379 -19.44 -6.79 -18.25
C ASP A 379 -18.12 -7.38 -17.71
N ILE A 380 -17.12 -7.48 -18.58
CA ILE A 380 -15.77 -7.91 -18.24
C ILE A 380 -14.90 -6.65 -18.20
N VAL A 381 -14.38 -6.31 -17.03
CA VAL A 381 -13.58 -5.11 -16.81
C VAL A 381 -12.13 -5.51 -16.58
N VAL A 382 -11.21 -4.79 -17.22
CA VAL A 382 -9.78 -4.76 -16.86
C VAL A 382 -9.53 -3.42 -16.17
N ALA A 383 -8.88 -3.44 -15.00
CA ALA A 383 -8.50 -2.26 -14.24
C ALA A 383 -7.00 -2.35 -13.92
N GLY A 384 -6.19 -1.58 -14.65
CA GLY A 384 -4.72 -1.67 -14.56
C GLY A 384 -4.21 -3.09 -14.85
N GLY A 385 -3.72 -3.75 -13.79
CA GLY A 385 -3.18 -5.13 -13.82
C GLY A 385 -4.10 -6.21 -13.26
N SER A 386 -5.34 -5.89 -12.87
CA SER A 386 -6.37 -6.83 -12.41
C SER A 386 -7.56 -6.87 -13.38
N TRP A 387 -8.38 -7.92 -13.34
CA TRP A 387 -9.58 -8.04 -14.18
C TRP A 387 -10.68 -8.84 -13.51
N GLY A 388 -11.90 -8.74 -14.03
CA GLY A 388 -12.97 -9.62 -13.61
C GLY A 388 -14.30 -9.30 -14.26
N LYS A 389 -15.33 -9.96 -13.76
CA LYS A 389 -16.70 -9.85 -14.29
C LYS A 389 -17.59 -9.15 -13.29
N VAL A 390 -18.26 -8.08 -13.71
CA VAL A 390 -19.10 -7.24 -12.85
C VAL A 390 -20.28 -8.05 -12.32
N ARG A 391 -20.18 -8.52 -11.07
CA ARG A 391 -21.21 -9.32 -10.38
C ARG A 391 -22.37 -8.45 -9.90
N ALA A 392 -22.07 -7.21 -9.52
CA ALA A 392 -23.00 -6.15 -9.15
C ALA A 392 -22.30 -4.78 -9.27
N LEU A 393 -23.10 -3.74 -9.49
CA LEU A 393 -22.73 -2.34 -9.34
C LEU A 393 -23.49 -1.79 -8.12
N LEU A 394 -22.83 -0.97 -7.31
CA LEU A 394 -23.43 -0.33 -6.13
C LEU A 394 -23.13 1.17 -6.14
N ASN A 395 -24.09 2.00 -5.76
CA ASN A 395 -23.88 3.43 -5.53
C ASN A 395 -23.31 3.72 -4.13
N GLU A 396 -23.10 4.99 -3.80
CA GLU A 396 -22.59 5.44 -2.50
C GLU A 396 -23.49 5.06 -1.31
N ARG A 397 -24.76 4.73 -1.57
CA ARG A 397 -25.77 4.31 -0.59
C ARG A 397 -25.86 2.79 -0.42
N ASN A 398 -25.01 2.03 -1.12
CA ASN A 398 -25.06 0.57 -1.25
C ASN A 398 -26.36 0.03 -1.89
N GLU A 399 -27.04 0.85 -2.70
CA GLU A 399 -28.17 0.44 -3.54
C GLU A 399 -27.64 -0.18 -4.85
N GLN A 400 -28.26 -1.26 -5.32
CA GLN A 400 -27.80 -1.96 -6.53
C GLN A 400 -28.24 -1.23 -7.80
N LEU A 401 -27.26 -0.92 -8.66
CA LEU A 401 -27.49 -0.36 -9.98
C LEU A 401 -27.47 -1.48 -11.05
N THR A 402 -28.28 -1.31 -12.09
CA THR A 402 -28.26 -2.15 -13.30
C THR A 402 -27.15 -1.72 -14.26
N GLU A 403 -26.95 -0.41 -14.36
CA GLU A 403 -26.00 0.25 -15.25
C GLU A 403 -25.52 1.60 -14.66
N ALA A 404 -24.39 2.10 -15.15
CA ALA A 404 -23.80 3.38 -14.74
C ALA A 404 -23.19 4.10 -15.95
N GLY A 405 -23.76 5.25 -16.32
CA GLY A 405 -23.29 6.08 -17.42
C GLY A 405 -22.15 7.04 -17.05
N PRO A 406 -21.76 7.94 -17.96
CA PRO A 406 -20.67 8.90 -17.75
C PRO A 406 -20.85 9.79 -16.51
N SER A 407 -19.73 10.15 -15.87
CA SER A 407 -19.63 10.91 -14.61
C SER A 407 -20.31 10.27 -13.40
N VAL A 408 -20.80 9.02 -13.45
CA VAL A 408 -21.37 8.31 -12.29
C VAL A 408 -20.27 7.53 -11.53
N PRO A 409 -20.09 7.75 -10.22
CA PRO A 409 -19.22 6.93 -9.39
C PRO A 409 -19.93 5.64 -8.93
N VAL A 410 -19.26 4.49 -9.01
CA VAL A 410 -19.81 3.19 -8.60
C VAL A 410 -18.77 2.26 -7.98
N GLU A 411 -19.20 1.43 -7.01
CA GLU A 411 -18.43 0.29 -6.55
C GLU A 411 -18.66 -0.92 -7.46
N ILE A 412 -17.60 -1.39 -8.12
CA ILE A 412 -17.56 -2.65 -8.87
C ILE A 412 -17.27 -3.82 -7.91
N LEU A 413 -18.06 -4.88 -8.04
CA LEU A 413 -17.81 -6.17 -7.40
C LEU A 413 -17.49 -7.27 -8.43
N GLY A 414 -16.46 -8.07 -8.16
CA GLY A 414 -16.14 -9.27 -8.94
C GLY A 414 -14.81 -9.28 -9.69
N LEU A 415 -13.92 -8.32 -9.40
CA LEU A 415 -12.49 -8.35 -9.78
C LEU A 415 -11.75 -9.50 -9.08
N ASP A 416 -10.65 -9.96 -9.66
CA ASP A 416 -9.80 -11.03 -9.11
C ASP A 416 -8.89 -10.53 -7.98
N GLU A 417 -8.28 -9.36 -8.16
CA GLU A 417 -7.47 -8.63 -7.18
C GLU A 417 -7.99 -7.17 -7.04
N ALA A 418 -7.58 -6.49 -5.97
CA ALA A 418 -7.86 -5.06 -5.82
C ALA A 418 -7.02 -4.25 -6.83
N PRO A 419 -7.63 -3.43 -7.70
CA PRO A 419 -6.88 -2.59 -8.64
C PRO A 419 -6.12 -1.47 -7.91
N SER A 420 -5.04 -0.95 -8.49
CA SER A 420 -4.30 0.15 -7.86
C SER A 420 -5.09 1.45 -8.06
N PRO A 421 -5.32 2.27 -7.01
CA PRO A 421 -6.07 3.52 -7.17
C PRO A 421 -5.29 4.50 -8.07
N GLY A 422 -5.98 5.05 -9.07
CA GLY A 422 -5.38 5.76 -10.21
C GLY A 422 -5.22 4.91 -11.48
N ASP A 423 -5.38 3.58 -11.43
CA ASP A 423 -5.40 2.73 -12.63
C ASP A 423 -6.59 3.11 -13.53
N VAL A 424 -6.37 3.15 -14.84
CA VAL A 424 -7.44 3.25 -15.85
C VAL A 424 -8.16 1.89 -15.95
N PHE A 425 -9.48 1.92 -16.02
CA PHE A 425 -10.31 0.75 -16.32
C PHE A 425 -11.01 0.89 -17.67
N ALA A 426 -11.22 -0.24 -18.34
CA ALA A 426 -12.09 -0.33 -19.51
C ALA A 426 -12.82 -1.68 -19.56
N VAL A 427 -14.00 -1.70 -20.20
CA VAL A 427 -14.75 -2.92 -20.53
C VAL A 427 -14.16 -3.56 -21.79
N VAL A 428 -13.99 -4.89 -21.75
CA VAL A 428 -13.45 -5.69 -22.85
C VAL A 428 -14.40 -6.82 -23.26
N GLU A 429 -14.35 -7.20 -24.53
CA GLU A 429 -15.30 -8.14 -25.16
C GLU A 429 -15.23 -9.57 -24.60
N THR A 430 -14.05 -10.02 -24.15
CA THR A 430 -13.81 -11.42 -23.79
C THR A 430 -12.83 -11.59 -22.62
N GLU A 431 -13.06 -12.65 -21.83
CA GLU A 431 -12.24 -13.03 -20.67
C GLU A 431 -10.82 -13.49 -21.08
N ALA A 432 -10.63 -13.87 -22.36
CA ALA A 432 -9.33 -14.20 -22.92
C ALA A 432 -8.46 -12.94 -23.12
N ARG A 433 -9.01 -11.91 -23.79
CA ARG A 433 -8.35 -10.61 -24.01
C ARG A 433 -8.08 -9.88 -22.68
N ALA A 434 -8.98 -10.03 -21.70
CA ALA A 434 -8.80 -9.53 -20.34
C ALA A 434 -7.57 -10.14 -19.63
N ARG A 435 -7.42 -11.47 -19.71
CA ARG A 435 -6.28 -12.20 -19.14
C ARG A 435 -4.96 -11.86 -19.85
N GLU A 436 -4.94 -11.85 -21.17
CA GLU A 436 -3.73 -11.58 -21.97
C GLU A 436 -3.14 -10.19 -21.64
N LEU A 437 -3.99 -9.15 -21.59
CA LEU A 437 -3.58 -7.79 -21.24
C LEU A 437 -3.11 -7.66 -19.79
N THR A 438 -3.76 -8.33 -18.83
CA THR A 438 -3.35 -8.27 -17.42
C THR A 438 -2.08 -9.06 -17.15
N GLU A 439 -1.89 -10.24 -17.74
CA GLU A 439 -0.64 -11.01 -17.66
C GLU A 439 0.54 -10.23 -18.28
N TYR A 440 0.32 -9.55 -19.42
CA TYR A 440 1.29 -8.61 -19.99
C TYR A 440 1.63 -7.45 -19.04
N ARG A 441 0.65 -6.73 -18.52
CA ARG A 441 0.89 -5.61 -17.59
C ARG A 441 1.55 -6.07 -16.29
N GLN A 442 1.23 -7.25 -15.78
CA GLN A 442 1.91 -7.83 -14.62
C GLN A 442 3.36 -8.21 -14.94
N ARG A 443 3.68 -8.70 -16.15
CA ARG A 443 5.06 -8.92 -16.61
C ARG A 443 5.84 -7.60 -16.61
N VAL A 444 5.34 -6.58 -17.32
CA VAL A 444 5.99 -5.26 -17.43
C VAL A 444 6.15 -4.59 -16.05
N LYS A 445 5.16 -4.73 -15.14
CA LYS A 445 5.25 -4.20 -13.76
C LYS A 445 6.32 -4.94 -12.93
N ARG A 446 6.51 -6.25 -13.12
CA ARG A 446 7.59 -7.04 -12.47
C ARG A 446 8.96 -6.71 -13.04
N GLU A 447 9.09 -6.57 -14.35
CA GLU A 447 10.35 -6.19 -15.00
C GLU A 447 10.79 -4.78 -14.60
N LYS A 448 9.87 -3.79 -14.64
CA LYS A 448 10.13 -2.44 -14.10
C LYS A 448 10.50 -2.46 -12.62
N ALA A 449 9.91 -3.34 -11.81
CA ALA A 449 10.26 -3.51 -10.41
C ALA A 449 11.63 -4.19 -10.19
N GLN A 450 12.09 -5.06 -11.11
CA GLN A 450 13.44 -5.62 -11.08
C GLN A 450 14.50 -4.62 -11.55
N VAL A 451 14.17 -3.73 -12.48
CA VAL A 451 15.05 -2.65 -12.94
C VAL A 451 15.15 -1.52 -11.89
N SER A 452 14.04 -1.14 -11.23
CA SER A 452 14.08 -0.15 -10.13
C SER A 452 14.62 -0.74 -8.82
N GLY A 453 14.39 -2.04 -8.58
CA GLY A 453 15.16 -2.87 -7.65
C GLY A 453 16.57 -3.20 -8.16
N GLY A 454 17.17 -2.28 -8.93
CA GLY A 454 18.43 -2.46 -9.65
C GLY A 454 19.53 -2.98 -8.74
N SER A 455 20.35 -3.90 -9.28
CA SER A 455 21.29 -4.71 -8.53
C SER A 455 22.23 -3.86 -7.67
N VAL A 456 21.91 -3.73 -6.38
CA VAL A 456 22.78 -3.09 -5.38
C VAL A 456 24.11 -3.82 -5.43
N SER A 457 25.13 -3.18 -5.98
CA SER A 457 26.37 -3.89 -6.27
C SER A 457 27.05 -4.30 -4.97
N LEU A 458 27.95 -5.27 -5.01
CA LEU A 458 28.77 -5.61 -3.84
C LEU A 458 29.59 -4.40 -3.35
N VAL A 459 29.88 -3.43 -4.24
CA VAL A 459 30.50 -2.15 -3.89
C VAL A 459 29.52 -1.25 -3.13
N ASP A 460 28.26 -1.13 -3.57
CA ASP A 460 27.23 -0.35 -2.86
C ASP A 460 26.87 -0.98 -1.50
N MET A 461 26.86 -2.31 -1.41
CA MET A 461 26.68 -3.01 -0.13
C MET A 461 27.87 -2.76 0.80
N MET A 462 29.11 -2.80 0.30
CA MET A 462 30.29 -2.44 1.10
C MET A 462 30.29 -0.96 1.51
N ALA A 463 29.86 -0.05 0.64
CA ALA A 463 29.73 1.38 0.97
C ALA A 463 28.70 1.60 2.07
N LYS A 464 27.53 0.94 2.00
CA LYS A 464 26.48 0.97 3.03
C LYS A 464 26.89 0.30 4.35
N LEU A 465 27.82 -0.65 4.30
CA LEU A 465 28.48 -1.24 5.48
C LEU A 465 29.55 -0.33 6.10
N GLY A 466 30.10 0.63 5.34
CA GLY A 466 31.08 1.62 5.80
C GLY A 466 30.47 2.93 6.29
N SER A 467 29.27 3.30 5.83
CA SER A 467 28.51 4.44 6.36
C SER A 467 28.04 4.22 7.80
N LYS A 468 27.62 5.30 8.49
CA LYS A 468 26.92 5.22 9.80
C LYS A 468 25.88 4.10 9.77
N LYS A 469 25.84 3.29 10.83
CA LYS A 469 24.88 2.19 10.96
C LYS A 469 23.48 2.74 11.21
N ILE A 470 22.75 3.04 10.13
CA ILE A 470 21.35 3.48 10.17
C ILE A 470 20.52 2.43 10.90
N SER A 471 19.73 2.87 11.88
CA SER A 471 18.80 2.02 12.62
C SER A 471 17.50 1.88 11.84
N GLU A 472 17.34 0.78 11.10
CA GLU A 472 16.09 0.46 10.42
C GLU A 472 15.06 -0.11 11.41
N LEU A 473 13.88 0.50 11.45
CA LEU A 473 12.69 -0.05 12.11
C LEU A 473 11.83 -0.75 11.05
N PRO A 474 11.82 -2.10 10.95
CA PRO A 474 10.97 -2.80 10.00
C PRO A 474 9.50 -2.73 10.43
N VAL A 475 8.58 -2.46 9.49
CA VAL A 475 7.14 -2.26 9.75
C VAL A 475 6.29 -3.03 8.74
N VAL A 476 5.20 -3.66 9.20
CA VAL A 476 4.14 -4.20 8.34
C VAL A 476 2.90 -3.32 8.47
N ILE A 477 2.36 -2.84 7.35
CA ILE A 477 1.18 -1.97 7.29
C ILE A 477 -0.01 -2.77 6.75
N LYS A 478 -1.17 -2.64 7.40
CA LYS A 478 -2.46 -3.03 6.84
C LYS A 478 -3.46 -1.89 6.98
N SER A 479 -4.10 -1.53 5.88
CA SER A 479 -5.16 -0.52 5.83
C SER A 479 -6.48 -1.14 5.37
N ASP A 480 -7.58 -0.46 5.59
CA ASP A 480 -8.90 -0.82 5.06
C ASP A 480 -8.97 -0.66 3.53
N VAL A 481 -8.47 0.47 3.03
CA VAL A 481 -8.37 0.81 1.61
C VAL A 481 -6.90 0.93 1.18
N GLN A 482 -6.59 0.67 -0.08
CA GLN A 482 -5.20 0.70 -0.57
C GLN A 482 -4.58 2.11 -0.46
N GLY A 483 -5.32 3.16 -0.83
CA GLY A 483 -4.80 4.53 -0.86
C GLY A 483 -4.27 5.04 0.49
N SER A 484 -4.93 4.69 1.60
CA SER A 484 -4.48 5.08 2.94
C SER A 484 -3.20 4.33 3.35
N GLY A 485 -3.01 3.09 2.89
CA GLY A 485 -1.76 2.34 3.03
C GLY A 485 -0.60 2.93 2.23
N GLU A 486 -0.87 3.51 1.05
CA GLU A 486 0.10 4.29 0.25
C GLU A 486 0.49 5.61 0.93
N ALA A 487 -0.48 6.32 1.53
CA ALA A 487 -0.25 7.58 2.22
C ALA A 487 0.54 7.43 3.54
N ILE A 488 0.22 6.39 4.33
CA ILE A 488 0.97 6.03 5.54
C ILE A 488 2.40 5.63 5.17
N ALA A 489 2.57 4.82 4.11
CA ALA A 489 3.88 4.44 3.59
C ALA A 489 4.73 5.67 3.23
N ALA A 490 4.23 6.55 2.36
CA ALA A 490 4.94 7.75 1.93
C ALA A 490 5.27 8.71 3.09
N SER A 491 4.45 8.75 4.13
CA SER A 491 4.69 9.58 5.32
C SER A 491 5.77 8.98 6.24
N LEU A 492 5.77 7.66 6.43
CA LEU A 492 6.79 6.95 7.22
C LEU A 492 8.17 7.01 6.57
N GLU A 493 8.26 7.01 5.24
CA GLU A 493 9.55 7.20 4.55
C GLU A 493 10.07 8.64 4.69
N LYS A 494 9.18 9.64 4.65
CA LYS A 494 9.54 11.06 4.83
C LYS A 494 9.98 11.43 6.26
N MET A 495 9.61 10.63 7.26
CA MET A 495 10.06 10.80 8.66
C MET A 495 11.43 10.15 8.98
N GLY A 496 12.07 9.50 8.00
CA GLY A 496 13.42 8.98 8.17
C GLY A 496 14.50 10.08 8.14
N ASN A 497 15.66 9.79 8.73
CA ASN A 497 16.87 10.60 8.64
C ASN A 497 18.12 9.71 8.49
N ASP A 498 19.32 10.31 8.50
CA ASP A 498 20.61 9.63 8.33
C ASP A 498 21.02 8.69 9.49
N GLU A 499 20.19 8.58 10.54
CA GLU A 499 20.47 7.80 11.75
C GLU A 499 19.36 6.77 12.06
N VAL A 500 18.09 7.08 11.78
CA VAL A 500 16.94 6.20 11.96
C VAL A 500 15.99 6.27 10.76
N ARG A 501 15.46 5.12 10.30
CA ARG A 501 14.47 5.05 9.21
C ARG A 501 13.42 3.98 9.45
N ALA A 502 12.14 4.32 9.22
CA ALA A 502 11.09 3.32 9.07
C ALA A 502 11.26 2.59 7.72
N ARG A 503 11.36 1.26 7.77
CA ARG A 503 11.45 0.39 6.58
C ARG A 503 10.18 -0.42 6.43
N ILE A 504 9.44 -0.17 5.35
CA ILE A 504 8.20 -0.88 5.06
C ILE A 504 8.57 -2.26 4.50
N VAL A 505 8.21 -3.32 5.23
CA VAL A 505 8.41 -4.71 4.82
C VAL A 505 7.31 -5.14 3.86
N TYR A 506 6.08 -4.69 4.13
CA TYR A 506 4.89 -4.94 3.34
C TYR A 506 3.82 -3.89 3.69
N SER A 507 3.04 -3.48 2.68
CA SER A 507 1.80 -2.70 2.84
C SER A 507 0.71 -3.35 1.98
N GLY A 508 -0.54 -3.34 2.45
CA GLY A 508 -1.65 -3.88 1.67
C GLY A 508 -3.01 -3.66 2.33
N ALA A 509 -4.08 -3.71 1.52
CA ALA A 509 -5.45 -3.53 1.98
C ALA A 509 -6.04 -4.81 2.63
N GLY A 510 -7.03 -4.62 3.49
CA GLY A 510 -7.80 -5.67 4.14
C GLY A 510 -7.35 -6.03 5.56
N GLY A 511 -8.20 -6.78 6.25
CA GLY A 511 -7.99 -7.17 7.65
C GLY A 511 -6.80 -8.12 7.86
N ILE A 512 -6.03 -7.90 8.93
CA ILE A 512 -4.82 -8.65 9.28
C ILE A 512 -5.11 -10.17 9.42
N THR A 513 -4.29 -10.98 8.76
CA THR A 513 -4.39 -12.44 8.63
C THR A 513 -3.24 -13.17 9.32
N GLU A 514 -3.33 -14.51 9.42
CA GLU A 514 -2.24 -15.35 9.94
C GLU A 514 -0.95 -15.22 9.10
N SER A 515 -1.06 -15.05 7.78
CA SER A 515 0.09 -14.87 6.89
C SER A 515 0.88 -13.59 7.23
N ASP A 516 0.17 -12.51 7.56
CA ASP A 516 0.77 -11.22 7.90
C ASP A 516 1.52 -11.29 9.24
N VAL A 517 0.99 -12.05 10.21
CA VAL A 517 1.63 -12.31 11.50
C VAL A 517 2.90 -13.16 11.33
N ASN A 518 2.88 -14.16 10.44
CA ASN A 518 4.07 -14.96 10.12
C ASN A 518 5.15 -14.12 9.40
N LEU A 519 4.75 -13.20 8.51
CA LEU A 519 5.66 -12.26 7.85
C LEU A 519 6.28 -11.28 8.86
N ALA A 520 5.45 -10.69 9.72
CA ALA A 520 5.88 -9.78 10.79
C ALA A 520 6.86 -10.45 11.75
N LYS A 521 6.55 -11.68 12.20
CA LYS A 521 7.47 -12.54 12.98
C LYS A 521 8.81 -12.76 12.28
N SER A 522 8.79 -13.06 10.98
CA SER A 522 10.00 -13.33 10.19
C SER A 522 10.86 -12.08 9.97
N ALA A 523 10.25 -10.90 9.98
CA ALA A 523 10.93 -9.61 9.82
C ALA A 523 11.29 -8.92 11.15
N GLY A 524 10.80 -9.42 12.30
CA GLY A 524 10.94 -8.74 13.59
C GLY A 524 10.15 -7.42 13.67
N ALA A 525 9.05 -7.31 12.93
CA ALA A 525 8.29 -6.07 12.72
C ALA A 525 6.96 -6.05 13.52
N PRO A 526 6.56 -4.92 14.11
CA PRO A 526 5.17 -4.72 14.54
C PRO A 526 4.23 -4.56 13.33
N ILE A 527 2.96 -4.89 13.53
CA ILE A 527 1.89 -4.66 12.55
C ILE A 527 1.09 -3.41 12.93
N LEU A 528 1.03 -2.44 12.02
CA LEU A 528 0.17 -1.27 12.14
C LEU A 528 -1.13 -1.52 11.36
N GLY A 529 -2.25 -1.67 12.07
CA GLY A 529 -3.58 -1.80 11.50
C GLY A 529 -4.33 -0.48 11.48
N PHE A 530 -4.43 0.17 10.32
CA PHE A 530 -5.22 1.39 10.11
C PHE A 530 -6.65 1.03 9.70
N ASN A 531 -7.64 1.42 10.52
CA ASN A 531 -9.08 1.09 10.42
C ASN A 531 -9.45 -0.42 10.32
N VAL A 532 -8.47 -1.31 10.27
CA VAL A 532 -8.66 -2.76 10.17
C VAL A 532 -8.65 -3.47 11.52
N ARG A 533 -9.27 -4.64 11.57
CA ARG A 533 -9.17 -5.58 12.69
C ARG A 533 -8.66 -6.93 12.22
N ALA A 534 -7.69 -7.48 12.96
CA ALA A 534 -7.18 -8.82 12.78
C ALA A 534 -8.29 -9.87 12.93
N SER A 535 -8.17 -10.99 12.20
CA SER A 535 -8.99 -12.17 12.47
C SER A 535 -8.72 -12.70 13.88
N LYS A 536 -9.64 -13.50 14.43
CA LYS A 536 -9.42 -14.11 15.75
C LYS A 536 -8.15 -14.96 15.74
N GLN A 537 -7.99 -15.82 14.73
CA GLN A 537 -6.82 -16.69 14.61
C GLN A 537 -5.51 -15.91 14.48
N ALA A 538 -5.50 -14.79 13.73
CA ALA A 538 -4.33 -13.94 13.62
C ALA A 538 -3.95 -13.29 14.96
N ARG A 539 -4.93 -12.92 15.80
CA ARG A 539 -4.68 -12.42 17.15
C ARG A 539 -4.21 -13.52 18.10
N ASP A 540 -4.92 -14.65 18.14
CA ASP A 540 -4.57 -15.84 18.93
C ASP A 540 -3.14 -16.33 18.57
N LEU A 541 -2.69 -16.16 17.31
CA LEU A 541 -1.33 -16.43 16.85
C LEU A 541 -0.33 -15.34 17.27
N ALA A 542 -0.66 -14.05 17.10
CA ALA A 542 0.22 -12.94 17.43
C ALA A 542 0.55 -12.87 18.93
N GLU A 543 -0.44 -13.08 19.80
CA GLU A 543 -0.26 -13.19 21.25
C GLU A 543 0.65 -14.36 21.64
N ARG A 544 0.63 -15.46 20.87
CA ARG A 544 1.41 -16.68 21.11
C ARG A 544 2.84 -16.60 20.58
N GLU A 545 3.06 -15.80 19.54
CA GLU A 545 4.34 -15.62 18.86
C GLU A 545 5.08 -14.33 19.27
N GLY A 546 4.44 -13.48 20.09
CA GLY A 546 5.02 -12.21 20.57
C GLY A 546 5.02 -11.08 19.54
N VAL A 547 4.15 -11.13 18.52
CA VAL A 547 4.04 -10.09 17.49
C VAL A 547 3.10 -8.98 17.97
N GLU A 548 3.61 -7.75 18.08
CA GLU A 548 2.79 -6.59 18.46
C GLU A 548 1.89 -6.15 17.30
N ILE A 549 0.59 -6.00 17.57
CA ILE A 549 -0.39 -5.43 16.64
C ILE A 549 -0.98 -4.17 17.25
N ARG A 550 -0.72 -3.01 16.63
CA ARG A 550 -1.34 -1.73 16.99
C ARG A 550 -2.51 -1.42 16.06
N TYR A 551 -3.50 -0.72 16.58
CA TYR A 551 -4.72 -0.34 15.86
C TYR A 551 -4.91 1.17 15.93
N TYR A 552 -5.06 1.80 14.77
CA TYR A 552 -5.27 3.24 14.63
C TYR A 552 -6.50 3.51 13.76
N SER A 553 -7.19 4.62 14.02
CA SER A 553 -8.28 5.13 13.16
C SER A 553 -8.10 6.60 12.77
N ILE A 554 -7.03 7.22 13.25
CA ILE A 554 -6.59 8.57 12.91
C ILE A 554 -5.13 8.42 12.48
N ILE A 555 -4.76 8.97 11.33
CA ILE A 555 -3.40 8.83 10.80
C ILE A 555 -2.37 9.56 11.68
N TYR A 556 -2.72 10.70 12.28
CA TYR A 556 -1.85 11.45 13.20
C TYR A 556 -1.35 10.57 14.36
N ASP A 557 -2.26 9.90 15.09
CA ASP A 557 -1.93 8.99 16.18
C ASP A 557 -0.88 7.93 15.78
N LEU A 558 -0.96 7.42 14.54
CA LEU A 558 -0.01 6.44 13.98
C LEU A 558 1.35 7.08 13.70
N LEU A 559 1.38 8.25 13.06
CA LEU A 559 2.62 8.94 12.73
C LEU A 559 3.35 9.41 14.01
N ASP A 560 2.63 9.91 15.01
CA ASP A 560 3.18 10.37 16.29
C ASP A 560 3.70 9.23 17.17
N ASP A 561 2.98 8.09 17.27
CA ASP A 561 3.50 6.88 17.93
C ASP A 561 4.81 6.42 17.27
N MET A 562 4.83 6.37 15.93
CA MET A 562 6.00 5.95 15.16
C MET A 562 7.17 6.92 15.29
N LYS A 563 6.90 8.23 15.30
CA LYS A 563 7.88 9.29 15.59
C LYS A 563 8.43 9.17 17.01
N GLY A 564 7.60 8.81 17.98
CA GLY A 564 8.02 8.48 19.35
C GLY A 564 8.95 7.26 19.43
N VAL A 565 8.62 6.17 18.73
CA VAL A 565 9.46 4.96 18.66
C VAL A 565 10.79 5.26 17.97
N LEU A 566 10.79 5.91 16.80
CA LEU A 566 12.01 6.29 16.07
C LEU A 566 12.89 7.27 16.89
N SER A 567 12.28 8.22 17.61
CA SER A 567 13.00 9.08 18.57
C SER A 567 13.66 8.27 19.69
N GLY A 568 12.97 7.23 20.19
CA GLY A 568 13.52 6.30 21.17
C GLY A 568 14.67 5.43 20.66
N MET A 569 14.87 5.35 19.33
CA MET A 569 16.00 4.67 18.69
C MET A 569 17.20 5.59 18.42
N LEU A 570 17.07 6.91 18.61
CA LEU A 570 18.18 7.85 18.49
C LEU A 570 19.15 7.71 19.68
N ALA A 571 20.45 7.79 19.40
CA ALA A 571 21.46 7.94 20.44
C ALA A 571 21.26 9.29 21.17
N PRO A 572 21.28 9.35 22.52
CA PRO A 572 21.12 10.59 23.27
C PRO A 572 22.27 11.55 22.98
N LEU A 573 21.98 12.85 22.98
CA LEU A 573 23.02 13.89 22.92
C LEU A 573 23.68 13.98 24.29
N GLN A 574 24.97 13.64 24.35
CA GLN A 574 25.81 13.93 25.51
C GLN A 574 26.13 15.43 25.52
N ARG A 575 25.51 16.16 26.44
CA ARG A 575 25.79 17.58 26.67
C ARG A 575 26.74 17.72 27.83
N GLU A 576 27.85 18.41 27.62
CA GLU A 576 28.73 18.83 28.71
C GLU A 576 28.11 20.02 29.44
N THR A 577 27.88 19.88 30.76
CA THR A 577 27.50 20.97 31.66
C THR A 577 28.68 21.32 32.54
N PHE A 578 29.21 22.53 32.34
CA PHE A 578 30.32 23.07 33.12
C PHE A 578 29.95 23.19 34.62
N LEU A 579 30.84 22.76 35.50
CA LEU A 579 30.68 22.82 36.95
C LEU A 579 31.61 23.83 37.61
N GLY A 580 32.86 23.93 37.16
CA GLY A 580 33.86 24.82 37.75
C GLY A 580 35.27 24.61 37.23
N ASN A 581 36.14 25.59 37.51
CA ASN A 581 37.55 25.61 37.14
C ASN A 581 38.45 25.60 38.38
N ALA A 582 39.61 24.95 38.29
CA ALA A 582 40.65 24.99 39.31
C ALA A 582 42.06 25.05 38.69
N ALA A 583 42.94 25.85 39.29
CA ALA A 583 44.34 25.94 38.88
C ALA A 583 45.23 25.07 39.78
N VAL A 584 46.18 24.33 39.20
CA VAL A 584 47.19 23.55 39.93
C VAL A 584 48.29 24.48 40.43
N LEU A 585 48.40 24.62 41.76
CA LEU A 585 49.41 25.43 42.43
C LEU A 585 50.67 24.64 42.77
N GLN A 586 50.53 23.37 43.15
CA GLN A 586 51.63 22.48 43.52
C GLN A 586 51.29 21.03 43.21
N VAL A 587 52.27 20.19 42.85
CA VAL A 587 52.05 18.75 42.64
C VAL A 587 52.81 17.92 43.67
N PHE A 588 52.08 17.10 44.43
CA PHE A 588 52.63 16.22 45.46
C PHE A 588 52.74 14.79 44.96
N ASP A 589 53.91 14.16 45.05
CA ASP A 589 54.07 12.73 44.77
C ASP A 589 53.96 11.91 46.06
N ILE A 590 53.07 10.92 46.09
CA ILE A 590 52.86 10.03 47.24
C ILE A 590 53.01 8.58 46.77
N SER A 591 54.07 7.91 47.23
CA SER A 591 54.55 6.58 46.79
C SER A 591 53.61 5.38 47.01
N LYS A 592 52.37 5.60 47.46
CA LYS A 592 51.28 4.60 47.53
C LYS A 592 50.00 4.99 46.79
N ILE A 593 49.92 6.22 46.28
CA ILE A 593 48.70 6.86 45.77
C ILE A 593 48.93 7.47 44.37
N GLY A 594 50.19 7.77 44.01
CA GLY A 594 50.57 8.51 42.81
C GLY A 594 50.59 10.01 43.07
N LYS A 595 50.66 10.81 41.99
CA LYS A 595 50.60 12.27 42.09
C LYS A 595 49.21 12.76 42.52
N ILE A 596 49.20 13.77 43.39
CA ILE A 596 48.03 14.53 43.81
C ILE A 596 48.27 16.00 43.45
N ALA A 597 47.31 16.62 42.77
CA ALA A 597 47.35 18.02 42.44
C ALA A 597 46.82 18.85 43.63
N GLY A 598 47.65 19.75 44.16
CA GLY A 598 47.24 20.81 45.08
C GLY A 598 46.66 21.96 44.26
N CYS A 599 45.34 22.11 44.30
CA CYS A 599 44.58 23.00 43.43
C CYS A 599 43.81 24.05 44.22
N ARG A 600 43.61 25.23 43.62
CA ARG A 600 42.65 26.22 44.11
C ARG A 600 41.51 26.37 43.11
N VAL A 601 40.27 26.21 43.57
CA VAL A 601 39.08 26.39 42.72
C VAL A 601 38.94 27.87 42.41
N THR A 602 39.04 28.25 41.14
CA THR A 602 38.91 29.63 40.69
C THR A 602 37.43 30.00 40.52
N GLU A 603 36.64 29.12 39.91
CA GLU A 603 35.26 29.39 39.53
C GLU A 603 34.37 28.16 39.74
N GLY A 604 33.09 28.38 40.03
CA GLY A 604 32.11 27.29 40.19
C GLY A 604 32.38 26.38 41.39
N VAL A 605 32.13 25.08 41.22
CA VAL A 605 32.26 24.03 42.25
C VAL A 605 32.86 22.77 41.63
N VAL A 606 33.88 22.20 42.28
CA VAL A 606 34.48 20.92 41.88
C VAL A 606 33.87 19.79 42.70
N ARG A 607 33.44 18.70 42.06
CA ARG A 607 32.75 17.57 42.69
C ARG A 607 33.48 16.24 42.45
N LYS A 608 33.57 15.40 43.48
CA LYS A 608 34.13 14.04 43.41
C LYS A 608 33.31 13.18 42.44
N GLY A 609 33.98 12.48 41.53
CA GLY A 609 33.35 11.68 40.47
C GLY A 609 32.91 12.46 39.22
N ALA A 610 33.13 13.78 39.15
CA ALA A 610 32.93 14.53 37.90
C ALA A 610 33.93 14.12 36.81
N ARG A 611 33.58 14.40 35.54
CA ARG A 611 34.54 14.35 34.44
C ARG A 611 35.37 15.62 34.45
N VAL A 612 36.63 15.51 34.01
CA VAL A 612 37.59 16.61 34.03
C VAL A 612 38.40 16.67 32.75
N ARG A 613 38.73 17.89 32.33
CA ARG A 613 39.63 18.20 31.23
C ARG A 613 40.84 18.95 31.80
N ILE A 614 42.05 18.58 31.40
CA ILE A 614 43.29 19.23 31.86
C ILE A 614 43.89 20.02 30.69
N ILE A 615 44.17 21.29 30.94
CA ILE A 615 44.60 22.28 29.96
C ILE A 615 45.95 22.88 30.41
N ARG A 616 46.90 23.01 29.49
CA ARG A 616 48.25 23.55 29.72
C ARG A 616 48.59 24.47 28.57
N GLU A 617 48.89 25.74 28.85
CA GLU A 617 49.20 26.74 27.81
C GLU A 617 48.12 26.78 26.70
N ASP A 618 46.85 26.79 27.14
CA ASP A 618 45.62 26.71 26.31
C ASP A 618 45.46 25.44 25.44
N VAL A 619 46.36 24.45 25.56
CA VAL A 619 46.26 23.14 24.90
C VAL A 619 45.67 22.08 25.84
N VAL A 620 44.69 21.31 25.37
CA VAL A 620 44.12 20.19 26.12
C VAL A 620 45.12 19.03 26.18
N VAL A 621 45.59 18.69 27.38
CA VAL A 621 46.53 17.58 27.65
C VAL A 621 45.77 16.29 28.00
N LEU A 622 44.57 16.42 28.56
CA LEU A 622 43.66 15.30 28.84
C LEU A 622 42.22 15.74 28.55
N GLU A 623 41.58 15.11 27.57
CA GLU A 623 40.20 15.42 27.18
C GLU A 623 39.16 14.89 28.18
N LEU A 624 39.40 13.68 28.71
CA LEU A 624 38.44 12.89 29.49
C LEU A 624 39.13 12.16 30.66
N GLY A 625 39.32 12.88 31.76
CA GLY A 625 39.67 12.30 33.07
C GLY A 625 38.45 12.10 33.96
N VAL A 626 38.62 11.31 35.03
CA VAL A 626 37.64 11.18 36.13
C VAL A 626 38.33 11.57 37.44
N LEU A 627 37.70 12.46 38.22
CA LEU A 627 38.20 12.89 39.52
C LEU A 627 37.83 11.84 40.60
N ASN A 628 38.75 10.91 40.84
CA ASN A 628 38.57 9.78 41.75
C ASN A 628 38.47 10.20 43.21
N THR A 629 39.36 11.12 43.64
CA THR A 629 39.51 11.48 45.06
C THR A 629 39.66 12.97 45.22
N LEU A 630 38.82 13.57 46.07
CA LEU A 630 38.83 14.99 46.41
C LEU A 630 39.02 15.12 47.93
N LYS A 631 40.09 15.78 48.36
CA LYS A 631 40.45 15.94 49.77
C LYS A 631 40.65 17.41 50.12
N ARG A 632 40.24 17.82 51.33
CA ARG A 632 40.58 19.13 51.90
C ARG A 632 41.37 18.92 53.18
N PHE A 633 42.64 19.31 53.17
CA PHE A 633 43.65 18.98 54.19
C PHE A 633 43.82 17.47 54.41
N LYS A 634 43.02 16.86 55.28
CA LYS A 634 43.07 15.42 55.60
C LYS A 634 41.76 14.68 55.30
N ASP A 635 40.66 15.42 55.15
CA ASP A 635 39.31 14.87 55.06
C ASP A 635 38.91 14.70 53.59
N GLU A 636 38.18 13.63 53.26
CA GLU A 636 37.54 13.51 51.94
C GLU A 636 36.24 14.31 51.93
N VAL A 637 36.06 15.08 50.86
CA VAL A 637 34.91 15.96 50.65
C VAL A 637 34.27 15.65 49.31
N ASN A 638 32.94 15.69 49.25
CA ASN A 638 32.22 15.39 48.00
C ASN A 638 32.28 16.56 47.02
N GLU A 639 32.39 17.80 47.50
CA GLU A 639 32.48 19.00 46.68
C GLU A 639 33.25 20.14 47.37
N VAL A 640 33.86 21.01 46.56
CA VAL A 640 34.68 22.16 46.98
C VAL A 640 34.28 23.40 46.15
N PRO A 641 33.81 24.49 46.76
CA PRO A 641 33.43 25.72 46.06
C PRO A 641 34.63 26.61 45.72
N SER A 642 34.43 27.55 44.78
CA SER A 642 35.37 28.62 44.43
C SER A 642 35.99 29.33 45.65
N GLY A 643 37.26 29.70 45.51
CA GLY A 643 38.08 30.34 46.54
C GLY A 643 38.76 29.37 47.51
N GLN A 644 38.37 28.09 47.54
CA GLN A 644 38.98 27.08 48.43
C GLN A 644 40.08 26.27 47.75
N GLU A 645 41.02 25.79 48.57
CA GLU A 645 42.10 24.89 48.19
C GLU A 645 41.74 23.43 48.47
N CYS A 646 42.16 22.52 47.60
CA CYS A 646 41.89 21.09 47.72
C CYS A 646 42.96 20.24 47.02
N GLY A 647 43.13 19.00 47.47
CA GLY A 647 43.92 17.97 46.80
C GLY A 647 43.02 17.15 45.87
N MET A 648 43.36 17.13 44.58
CA MET A 648 42.66 16.34 43.55
C MET A 648 43.52 15.16 43.10
N GLN A 649 42.90 14.00 42.93
CA GLN A 649 43.53 12.81 42.36
C GLN A 649 42.69 12.26 41.21
N PHE A 650 43.33 12.06 40.06
CA PHE A 650 42.70 11.62 38.82
C PHE A 650 42.92 10.13 38.57
N GLN A 651 41.96 9.48 37.91
CA GLN A 651 42.09 8.08 37.53
C GLN A 651 42.98 7.94 36.27
N GLY A 652 44.05 7.15 36.36
CA GLY A 652 44.89 6.77 35.22
C GLY A 652 45.89 7.81 34.70
N PHE A 653 45.74 9.09 35.01
CA PHE A 653 46.61 10.17 34.50
C PHE A 653 47.61 10.69 35.54
N GLN A 654 48.89 10.89 35.16
CA GLN A 654 49.95 11.36 36.06
C GLN A 654 50.93 12.41 35.48
N ASP A 655 50.76 12.91 34.24
CA ASP A 655 51.54 14.09 33.77
C ASP A 655 50.88 15.41 34.17
N ILE A 656 50.66 15.59 35.48
CA ILE A 656 50.20 16.85 36.07
C ILE A 656 51.43 17.71 36.39
N LYS A 657 51.36 19.00 36.09
CA LYS A 657 52.39 20.02 36.36
C LYS A 657 51.78 21.25 37.05
N GLU A 658 52.64 22.04 37.66
CA GLU A 658 52.27 23.31 38.29
C GLU A 658 51.94 24.33 37.18
N GLY A 659 50.84 25.06 37.31
CA GLY A 659 50.30 25.93 36.25
C GLY A 659 49.28 25.28 35.30
N ASP A 660 49.05 23.97 35.40
CA ASP A 660 47.94 23.32 34.67
C ASP A 660 46.57 23.84 35.17
N TYR A 661 45.62 24.00 34.26
CA TYR A 661 44.21 24.29 34.55
C TYR A 661 43.36 23.02 34.44
N ILE A 662 42.39 22.88 35.35
CA ILE A 662 41.46 21.75 35.41
C ILE A 662 40.04 22.30 35.27
N GLU A 663 39.40 21.98 34.15
CA GLU A 663 37.99 22.22 33.91
C GLU A 663 37.18 20.99 34.37
N CYS A 664 36.18 21.21 35.22
CA CYS A 664 35.29 20.16 35.72
C CYS A 664 33.90 20.29 35.06
N PHE A 665 33.38 19.17 34.57
CA PHE A 665 32.09 19.12 33.89
C PHE A 665 31.32 17.83 34.20
N THR A 666 30.01 17.91 34.13
CA THR A 666 29.10 16.76 34.03
C THR A 666 28.77 16.48 32.57
N VAL A 667 28.44 15.22 32.27
CA VAL A 667 27.83 14.85 30.99
C VAL A 667 26.40 14.43 31.26
N GLU A 668 25.46 15.20 30.74
CA GLU A 668 24.02 14.94 30.80
C GLU A 668 23.58 14.31 29.48
N GLU A 669 22.90 13.16 29.56
CA GLU A 669 22.36 12.47 28.39
C GLU A 669 20.97 12.99 28.07
N ILE A 670 20.90 13.94 27.13
CA ILE A 670 19.64 14.52 26.67
C ILE A 670 19.06 13.59 25.60
N LYS A 671 17.89 13.02 25.88
CA LYS A 671 17.12 12.26 24.88
C LYS A 671 16.75 13.18 23.73
N ARG A 672 17.03 12.73 22.50
CA ARG A 672 16.66 13.44 21.28
C ARG A 672 15.21 13.11 20.89
N THR A 673 14.55 14.07 20.28
CA THR A 673 13.32 13.87 19.52
C THR A 673 13.60 14.06 18.03
N LEU A 674 12.77 13.45 17.19
CA LEU A 674 12.57 13.88 15.82
C LEU A 674 11.62 15.09 15.81
N ASP A 675 11.87 16.04 14.92
CA ASP A 675 11.03 17.24 14.71
C ASP A 675 9.88 17.00 13.72
#